data_AF-M8C237-F1
#
_entry.id   AF-M8C237-F1
#
_cell.length_a   1.000
_cell.length_b   1.000
_cell.length_c   1.000
_cell.angle_alpha   90.00
_cell.angle_beta   90.00
_cell.angle_gamma   90.00
#
_symmetry.space_group_name_H-M   'P 1'
#
loop_
_entity.id
_entity.type
_entity.pdbx_description
1 polymer ?
#
loop_
_entity_poly.entity_id
_entity_poly.type
_entity_poly.pdbx_seq_one_letter_code
_entity_poly.pdbx_strand_id
1 'polypeptide(L)'
;MATLSLSLAHPQVRALWRQAGRPQRARGRHAHAAGRVQASYRGLEPLYDDGYGTVKDLGHYYRAIGELVEHDGGPPRWLCPVDAGEPAVEDAPVMLYLPGIDGMGMGLCMHHKALGTIFELRCMHIPLRDRTPFEELVTMVEDVVRAEHSASPTKPIYILGNSFGGCIALAVAARNPGTDLVLVLVNPATSFERSRIKTLLSVFSPLSDRACIAAAALLNYNIHNEVNMALSMMKSGRHPFEALSRLTSNMSSSLKHSKMLDKLPKDTLKWKIKLIKQAASYANSHIQSVTAEVLLLTSCADRLLPSKSEANRLQKKLPKCRVFFFEKHGHSLLLEHGVHVSSIIKCSSLYRHSRRYHRVHDYIPPSATDMKEADKISRGTMLKTCPAMYSTMEDGAVVRGLAGLPEEGPVLLVGNHMLMGTEIIPLGAELMRRRKVVVRGVAHPLLFPRKARTRSQGHDLFDFLNLWGGVPMTYRCMYELLAAGEFVLLYPGGYREALHCKGEEHRLFWPDQAEFVRMAAQFDATIVPFGVVGEDDLVNLLWTFDDIRSVPFGRKLLRGYSNHLKLRFITSQEHSFSSLHELRLRLVGFCCRDTQEVIFPGAVPKIPGRFYYRFGKPIPTRGRQDVLTDRRGATELYFDVKSEVEEIIAYLLEKREEDRYRSILPRLLHRAVRGSKTEVPAFNP
;
A
#
# COMPACT_ATOMS: atom_id res chain seq x y z
N MET A 1 -42.10 -7.74 7.77
CA MET A 1 -43.06 -6.75 7.24
C MET A 1 -42.91 -5.49 8.09
N ALA A 2 -43.00 -4.26 7.61
CA ALA A 2 -43.27 -3.78 6.24
C ALA A 2 -42.12 -2.91 5.71
N THR A 3 -42.06 -2.76 4.39
CA THR A 3 -41.18 -1.82 3.69
C THR A 3 -41.62 -0.39 3.94
N LEU A 4 -40.83 0.40 4.67
CA LEU A 4 -40.88 1.87 4.59
C LEU A 4 -39.68 2.37 3.79
N SER A 5 -39.87 2.35 2.48
CA SER A 5 -38.98 2.98 1.50
C SER A 5 -39.03 4.50 1.61
N LEU A 6 -38.34 5.07 2.60
CA LEU A 6 -38.13 6.51 2.67
C LEU A 6 -37.10 6.91 1.60
N SER A 7 -37.64 7.53 0.55
CA SER A 7 -36.94 7.93 -0.66
C SER A 7 -35.78 8.88 -0.39
N LEU A 8 -34.65 8.67 -1.07
CA LEU A 8 -33.72 9.74 -1.42
C LEU A 8 -34.46 10.68 -2.39
N ALA A 9 -35.33 11.54 -1.87
CA ALA A 9 -36.33 12.25 -2.67
C ALA A 9 -35.74 13.39 -3.50
N HIS A 10 -34.60 13.96 -3.08
CA HIS A 10 -33.98 15.08 -3.77
C HIS A 10 -32.99 14.61 -4.87
N PRO A 11 -33.06 15.13 -6.10
CA PRO A 11 -32.18 14.71 -7.20
C PRO A 11 -30.68 14.83 -6.89
N GLN A 12 -30.26 15.87 -6.16
CA GLN A 12 -28.86 16.08 -5.78
C GLN A 12 -28.36 14.99 -4.81
N VAL A 13 -29.21 14.55 -3.87
CA VAL A 13 -28.84 13.46 -2.95
C VAL A 13 -28.73 12.12 -3.69
N ARG A 14 -29.58 11.89 -4.72
CA ARG A 14 -29.45 10.74 -5.62
C ARG A 14 -28.19 10.77 -6.50
N ALA A 15 -27.65 11.95 -6.79
CA ALA A 15 -26.39 12.10 -7.54
C ALA A 15 -25.16 11.68 -6.71
N LEU A 16 -25.26 11.73 -5.38
CA LEU A 16 -24.19 11.30 -4.45
C LEU A 16 -24.35 9.85 -3.99
N TRP A 17 -25.58 9.39 -3.75
CA TRP A 17 -25.85 8.11 -3.08
C TRP A 17 -26.92 7.26 -3.77
N ARG A 18 -26.70 5.94 -3.82
CA ARG A 18 -27.72 4.92 -4.09
C ARG A 18 -28.14 4.29 -2.76
N GLN A 19 -29.42 3.90 -2.63
CA GLN A 19 -29.82 3.01 -1.54
C GLN A 19 -29.14 1.65 -1.73
N ALA A 20 -28.62 1.07 -0.64
CA ALA A 20 -28.11 -0.29 -0.67
C ALA A 20 -29.26 -1.28 -0.87
N GLY A 21 -29.49 -1.70 -2.12
CA GLY A 21 -30.41 -2.78 -2.43
C GLY A 21 -29.87 -4.13 -1.94
N ARG A 22 -30.75 -5.10 -1.68
CA ARG A 22 -30.31 -6.50 -1.61
C ARG A 22 -29.72 -6.87 -2.98
N PRO A 23 -28.53 -7.49 -3.06
CA PRO A 23 -27.93 -7.81 -4.34
C PRO A 23 -28.83 -8.80 -5.10
N GLN A 24 -29.33 -8.38 -6.26
CA GLN A 24 -29.78 -9.33 -7.28
C GLN A 24 -28.53 -10.01 -7.85
N ARG A 25 -28.04 -11.03 -7.15
CA ARG A 25 -27.06 -11.95 -7.73
C ARG A 25 -27.71 -12.59 -8.96
N ALA A 26 -27.24 -12.22 -10.15
CA ALA A 26 -27.50 -12.99 -11.35
C ALA A 26 -27.12 -14.46 -11.06
N ARG A 27 -28.01 -15.41 -11.38
CA ARG A 27 -27.74 -16.84 -11.21
C ARG A 27 -26.71 -17.29 -12.24
N GLY A 28 -25.43 -17.02 -11.96
CA GLY A 28 -24.30 -17.62 -12.65
C GLY A 28 -24.39 -19.15 -12.50
N ARG A 29 -24.32 -19.86 -13.62
CA ARG A 29 -24.46 -21.31 -13.67
C ARG A 29 -23.34 -21.98 -12.86
N HIS A 30 -23.69 -23.00 -12.07
CA HIS A 30 -22.68 -23.94 -11.56
C HIS A 30 -22.01 -24.65 -12.74
N ALA A 31 -20.76 -24.28 -13.04
CA ALA A 31 -19.89 -25.05 -13.91
C ALA A 31 -18.90 -25.85 -13.05
N HIS A 32 -19.17 -27.15 -12.88
CA HIS A 32 -18.11 -28.09 -12.53
C HIS A 32 -17.22 -28.27 -13.76
N ALA A 33 -16.02 -27.70 -13.74
CA ALA A 33 -14.96 -28.04 -14.68
C ALA A 33 -13.59 -27.83 -14.03
N ALA A 34 -12.74 -28.85 -14.09
CA ALA A 34 -11.32 -28.70 -13.81
C ALA A 34 -10.63 -28.08 -15.04
N GLY A 35 -9.74 -27.11 -14.82
CA GLY A 35 -8.89 -26.56 -15.89
C GLY A 35 -8.71 -25.04 -15.81
N ARG A 36 -7.44 -24.61 -15.79
CA ARG A 36 -6.96 -23.23 -15.90
C ARG A 36 -7.45 -22.25 -14.82
N VAL A 37 -6.67 -22.18 -13.73
CA VAL A 37 -6.63 -20.99 -12.85
C VAL A 37 -5.88 -19.90 -13.60
N GLN A 38 -6.54 -19.20 -14.52
CA GLN A 38 -5.95 -18.06 -15.23
C GLN A 38 -5.96 -16.85 -14.28
N ALA A 39 -4.79 -16.36 -13.85
CA ALA A 39 -4.73 -15.14 -13.03
C ALA A 39 -4.77 -13.88 -13.89
N SER A 40 -5.81 -13.73 -14.71
CA SER A 40 -6.17 -12.46 -15.35
C SER A 40 -6.84 -11.51 -14.33
N TYR A 41 -6.14 -11.27 -13.21
CA TYR A 41 -6.39 -10.28 -12.15
C TYR A 41 -7.84 -10.02 -11.72
N ARG A 42 -8.73 -11.03 -11.80
CA ARG A 42 -10.17 -10.91 -11.46
C ARG A 42 -10.86 -9.67 -12.07
N GLY A 43 -10.44 -9.21 -13.25
CA GLY A 43 -11.02 -8.04 -13.94
C GLY A 43 -10.24 -6.71 -13.90
N LEU A 44 -9.01 -6.65 -13.36
CA LEU A 44 -8.21 -5.41 -13.31
C LEU A 44 -6.88 -5.46 -14.09
N GLU A 45 -6.73 -4.60 -15.10
CA GLU A 45 -5.41 -4.38 -15.73
C GLU A 45 -4.44 -3.64 -14.80
N PRO A 46 -3.12 -3.89 -14.90
CA PRO A 46 -2.10 -3.06 -14.27
C PRO A 46 -2.15 -1.61 -14.77
N LEU A 47 -1.87 -0.66 -13.88
CA LEU A 47 -2.03 0.80 -14.10
C LEU A 47 -3.47 1.28 -14.33
N TYR A 48 -4.48 0.51 -13.91
CA TYR A 48 -5.88 0.98 -13.87
C TYR A 48 -6.01 2.33 -13.14
N ASP A 49 -6.94 3.16 -13.59
CA ASP A 49 -7.33 4.38 -12.87
C ASP A 49 -8.23 3.99 -11.69
N ASP A 50 -7.72 4.13 -10.47
CA ASP A 50 -8.48 3.91 -9.24
C ASP A 50 -9.31 5.14 -8.84
N GLY A 51 -9.27 6.22 -9.61
CA GLY A 51 -9.98 7.47 -9.34
C GLY A 51 -9.52 8.18 -8.07
N TYR A 52 -8.43 7.75 -7.44
CA TYR A 52 -7.94 8.44 -6.24
C TYR A 52 -7.46 9.85 -6.61
N GLY A 53 -7.97 10.84 -5.87
CA GLY A 53 -7.70 12.25 -6.14
C GLY A 53 -8.50 12.87 -7.29
N THR A 54 -9.56 12.23 -7.81
CA THR A 54 -10.54 12.93 -8.65
C THR A 54 -11.24 14.05 -7.88
N VAL A 55 -11.40 13.86 -6.56
CA VAL A 55 -11.74 14.93 -5.61
C VAL A 55 -10.46 15.72 -5.31
N LYS A 56 -10.36 16.93 -5.88
CA LYS A 56 -9.14 17.76 -5.87
C LYS A 56 -9.05 18.75 -4.70
N ASP A 57 -10.15 18.99 -4.00
CA ASP A 57 -10.20 19.95 -2.89
C ASP A 57 -11.26 19.54 -1.84
N LEU A 58 -11.06 20.05 -0.62
CA LEU A 58 -12.00 19.91 0.50
C LEU A 58 -13.34 20.63 0.24
N GLY A 59 -13.40 21.54 -0.74
CA GLY A 59 -14.62 22.25 -1.14
C GLY A 59 -15.67 21.32 -1.74
N HIS A 60 -15.27 20.24 -2.42
CA HIS A 60 -16.20 19.18 -2.82
C HIS A 60 -16.87 18.51 -1.60
N TYR A 61 -16.08 18.11 -0.60
CA TYR A 61 -16.60 17.55 0.66
C TYR A 61 -17.54 18.54 1.35
N TYR A 62 -17.14 19.81 1.50
CA TYR A 62 -17.98 20.82 2.15
C TYR A 62 -19.27 21.14 1.37
N ARG A 63 -19.24 21.11 0.04
CA ARG A 63 -20.44 21.27 -0.81
C ARG A 63 -21.40 20.09 -0.67
N ALA A 64 -20.89 18.86 -0.76
CA ALA A 64 -21.69 17.66 -0.59
C ALA A 64 -22.31 17.57 0.81
N ILE A 65 -21.56 17.93 1.87
CA ILE A 65 -22.11 18.08 3.22
C ILE A 65 -23.22 19.14 3.26
N GLY A 66 -23.01 20.31 2.65
CA GLY A 66 -24.01 21.38 2.59
C GLY A 66 -25.32 20.92 1.92
N GLU A 67 -25.22 20.30 0.74
CA GLU A 67 -26.36 19.74 -0.02
C GLU A 67 -27.08 18.64 0.76
N LEU A 68 -26.34 17.69 1.38
CA LEU A 68 -26.93 16.64 2.20
C LEU A 68 -27.73 17.24 3.36
N VAL A 69 -27.13 18.17 4.12
CA VAL A 69 -27.74 18.78 5.31
C VAL A 69 -28.99 19.62 4.98
N GLU A 70 -29.21 20.05 3.73
CA GLU A 70 -30.47 20.71 3.33
C GLU A 70 -31.65 19.72 3.28
N HIS A 71 -31.40 18.43 3.07
CA HIS A 71 -32.43 17.39 2.85
C HIS A 71 -32.30 16.19 3.81
N ASP A 72 -31.51 16.32 4.87
CA ASP A 72 -31.17 15.21 5.74
C ASP A 72 -32.20 14.98 6.87
N GLY A 73 -32.58 13.71 7.06
CA GLY A 73 -33.60 13.26 8.00
C GLY A 73 -33.81 11.74 7.93
N GLY A 74 -34.83 11.25 8.64
CA GLY A 74 -35.08 9.81 8.78
C GLY A 74 -34.09 9.11 9.73
N PRO A 75 -34.13 7.77 9.82
CA PRO A 75 -33.22 6.99 10.65
C PRO A 75 -31.82 6.82 9.98
N PRO A 76 -30.82 6.35 10.75
CA PRO A 76 -29.56 5.86 10.19
C PRO A 76 -29.77 4.76 9.16
N ARG A 77 -28.89 4.72 8.14
CA ARG A 77 -29.08 3.90 6.93
C ARG A 77 -27.76 3.58 6.23
N TRP A 78 -27.78 2.55 5.39
CA TRP A 78 -26.66 2.18 4.51
C TRP A 78 -26.85 2.77 3.11
N LEU A 79 -25.79 3.41 2.61
CA LEU A 79 -25.74 4.02 1.29
C LEU A 79 -24.55 3.47 0.51
N CYS A 80 -24.72 3.23 -0.79
CA CYS A 80 -23.61 2.94 -1.70
C CYS A 80 -23.25 4.23 -2.43
N PRO A 81 -21.98 4.69 -2.40
CA PRO A 81 -21.60 5.89 -3.14
C PRO A 81 -21.84 5.70 -4.64
N VAL A 82 -22.46 6.68 -5.30
CA VAL A 82 -22.69 6.62 -6.76
C VAL A 82 -21.37 6.57 -7.52
N ASP A 83 -20.36 7.27 -7.01
CA ASP A 83 -19.05 7.40 -7.61
C ASP A 83 -18.15 6.18 -7.38
N ALA A 84 -18.46 5.32 -6.40
CA ALA A 84 -17.73 4.06 -6.16
C ALA A 84 -17.94 3.02 -7.27
N GLY A 85 -19.07 3.08 -7.99
CA GLY A 85 -19.41 2.13 -9.05
C GLY A 85 -19.75 0.73 -8.54
N GLU A 86 -19.69 -0.25 -9.45
CA GLU A 86 -19.66 -1.67 -9.10
C GLU A 86 -18.19 -2.13 -8.97
N PRO A 87 -17.87 -3.09 -8.09
CA PRO A 87 -16.51 -3.58 -7.96
C PRO A 87 -15.99 -4.21 -9.25
N ALA A 88 -14.79 -3.80 -9.67
CA ALA A 88 -14.11 -4.37 -10.83
C ALA A 88 -13.49 -5.74 -10.51
N VAL A 89 -13.26 -6.05 -9.24
CA VAL A 89 -12.76 -7.35 -8.77
C VAL A 89 -13.90 -8.34 -8.62
N GLU A 90 -13.83 -9.47 -9.34
CA GLU A 90 -14.76 -10.59 -9.16
C GLU A 90 -14.78 -11.12 -7.73
N ASP A 91 -16.00 -11.32 -7.20
CA ASP A 91 -16.22 -11.73 -5.81
C ASP A 91 -15.51 -10.80 -4.79
N ALA A 92 -15.42 -9.49 -5.06
CA ALA A 92 -14.91 -8.49 -4.12
C ALA A 92 -15.54 -8.63 -2.71
N PRO A 93 -14.74 -8.58 -1.62
CA PRO A 93 -15.28 -8.58 -0.26
C PRO A 93 -16.01 -7.27 0.06
N VAL A 94 -16.92 -7.32 1.04
CA VAL A 94 -17.69 -6.14 1.48
C VAL A 94 -16.83 -5.26 2.40
N MET A 95 -16.92 -3.95 2.22
CA MET A 95 -16.36 -2.96 3.13
C MET A 95 -17.46 -2.04 3.69
N LEU A 96 -17.63 -2.10 5.00
CA LEU A 96 -18.55 -1.24 5.76
C LEU A 96 -17.78 -0.01 6.27
N TYR A 97 -18.08 1.17 5.74
CA TYR A 97 -17.53 2.43 6.27
C TYR A 97 -18.41 2.97 7.40
N LEU A 98 -17.80 3.23 8.56
CA LEU A 98 -18.43 3.85 9.72
C LEU A 98 -17.87 5.27 9.91
N PRO A 99 -18.71 6.32 9.79
CA PRO A 99 -18.27 7.70 9.74
C PRO A 99 -17.77 8.26 11.07
N GLY A 100 -17.26 9.50 11.03
CA GLY A 100 -17.02 10.30 12.21
C GLY A 100 -18.33 10.74 12.89
N ILE A 101 -18.22 11.66 13.85
CA ILE A 101 -19.39 12.14 14.60
C ILE A 101 -20.30 13.08 13.80
N ASP A 102 -19.82 13.59 12.66
CA ASP A 102 -20.66 14.19 11.63
C ASP A 102 -21.81 13.23 11.27
N GLY A 103 -21.48 11.95 11.04
CA GLY A 103 -22.41 10.89 10.66
C GLY A 103 -22.69 10.81 9.16
N MET A 104 -22.23 11.77 8.35
CA MET A 104 -22.78 12.04 7.02
C MET A 104 -22.30 11.08 5.93
N GLY A 105 -21.28 10.24 6.21
CA GLY A 105 -20.73 9.26 5.26
C GLY A 105 -19.71 9.84 4.26
N MET A 106 -19.75 11.16 3.99
CA MET A 106 -18.83 11.81 3.04
C MET A 106 -17.37 11.91 3.50
N GLY A 107 -17.05 11.55 4.75
CA GLY A 107 -15.66 11.52 5.26
C GLY A 107 -14.73 10.51 4.55
N LEU A 108 -15.26 9.70 3.62
CA LEU A 108 -14.50 8.77 2.77
C LEU A 108 -14.45 9.22 1.29
N CYS A 109 -14.97 10.39 0.92
CA CYS A 109 -15.22 10.75 -0.49
C CYS A 109 -13.98 10.74 -1.40
N MET A 110 -12.78 10.99 -0.86
CA MET A 110 -11.53 10.90 -1.63
C MET A 110 -11.11 9.45 -1.98
N HIS A 111 -11.78 8.45 -1.38
CA HIS A 111 -11.47 7.03 -1.49
C HIS A 111 -12.61 6.18 -2.07
N HIS A 112 -13.82 6.74 -2.28
CA HIS A 112 -14.99 6.00 -2.74
C HIS A 112 -14.69 5.14 -3.98
N LYS A 113 -14.09 5.74 -5.00
CA LYS A 113 -13.62 5.04 -6.21
C LYS A 113 -12.59 3.98 -5.88
N ALA A 114 -11.44 4.38 -5.33
CA ALA A 114 -10.30 3.48 -5.14
C ALA A 114 -10.56 2.29 -4.20
N LEU A 115 -11.50 2.42 -3.26
CA LEU A 115 -11.99 1.32 -2.45
C LEU A 115 -13.11 0.56 -3.15
N GLY A 116 -14.07 1.25 -3.78
CA GLY A 116 -15.17 0.66 -4.55
C GLY A 116 -14.70 -0.26 -5.69
N THR A 117 -13.58 0.07 -6.33
CA THR A 117 -12.96 -0.78 -7.37
C THR A 117 -12.63 -2.19 -6.87
N ILE A 118 -12.26 -2.34 -5.59
CA ILE A 118 -11.77 -3.60 -5.00
C ILE A 118 -12.65 -4.15 -3.86
N PHE A 119 -13.66 -3.40 -3.41
CA PHE A 119 -14.59 -3.78 -2.34
C PHE A 119 -16.03 -3.43 -2.73
N GLU A 120 -16.98 -4.26 -2.31
CA GLU A 120 -18.38 -3.81 -2.26
C GLU A 120 -18.53 -2.78 -1.12
N LEU A 121 -18.41 -1.49 -1.46
CA LEU A 121 -18.36 -0.40 -0.49
C LEU A 121 -19.76 0.06 -0.07
N ARG A 122 -20.06 -0.06 1.24
CA ARG A 122 -21.29 0.45 1.86
C ARG A 122 -20.94 1.43 2.97
N CYS A 123 -21.42 2.66 2.86
CA CYS A 123 -21.21 3.72 3.85
C CYS A 123 -22.41 3.83 4.79
N MET A 124 -22.16 3.77 6.09
CA MET A 124 -23.16 4.12 7.09
C MET A 124 -23.38 5.63 7.08
N HIS A 125 -24.63 6.03 7.07
CA HIS A 125 -25.06 7.42 7.15
C HIS A 125 -26.01 7.59 8.34
N ILE A 126 -25.61 8.44 9.27
CA ILE A 126 -26.31 8.82 10.50
C ILE A 126 -26.69 10.30 10.34
N PRO A 127 -27.98 10.63 10.14
CA PRO A 127 -28.39 12.00 9.87
C PRO A 127 -27.90 13.03 10.89
N LEU A 128 -27.64 14.27 10.45
CA LEU A 128 -27.07 15.34 11.26
C LEU A 128 -27.84 15.56 12.58
N ARG A 129 -29.17 15.44 12.51
CA ARG A 129 -30.10 15.65 13.62
C ARG A 129 -30.41 14.40 14.44
N ASP A 130 -29.97 13.23 13.98
CA ASP A 130 -30.28 11.93 14.57
C ASP A 130 -29.79 11.81 16.03
N ARG A 131 -30.53 11.03 16.81
CA ARG A 131 -30.22 10.72 18.22
C ARG A 131 -30.34 9.23 18.54
N THR A 132 -30.06 8.36 17.58
CA THR A 132 -30.03 6.92 17.81
C THR A 132 -28.99 6.57 18.90
N PRO A 133 -29.34 5.74 19.90
CA PRO A 133 -28.41 5.23 20.91
C PRO A 133 -27.22 4.47 20.32
N PHE A 134 -26.11 4.46 21.05
CA PHE A 134 -24.88 3.78 20.62
C PHE A 134 -25.11 2.27 20.41
N GLU A 135 -25.89 1.66 21.29
CA GLU A 135 -26.23 0.24 21.31
C GLU A 135 -27.05 -0.16 20.07
N GLU A 136 -27.94 0.71 19.60
CA GLU A 136 -28.71 0.54 18.37
C GLU A 136 -27.84 0.74 17.13
N LEU A 137 -26.94 1.73 17.12
CA LEU A 137 -25.95 1.92 16.05
C LEU A 137 -25.03 0.68 15.90
N VAL A 138 -24.57 0.10 17.02
CA VAL A 138 -23.79 -1.15 17.02
C VAL A 138 -24.62 -2.32 16.48
N THR A 139 -25.89 -2.44 16.89
CA THR A 139 -26.78 -3.52 16.45
C THR A 139 -27.06 -3.44 14.95
N MET A 140 -27.29 -2.26 14.39
CA MET A 140 -27.47 -2.07 12.94
C MET A 140 -26.26 -2.46 12.09
N VAL A 141 -25.04 -2.31 12.62
CA VAL A 141 -23.82 -2.79 11.93
C VAL A 141 -23.66 -4.29 12.12
N GLU A 142 -23.93 -4.80 13.32
CA GLU A 142 -23.88 -6.21 13.63
C GLU A 142 -24.87 -7.07 12.82
N ASP A 143 -26.07 -6.57 12.55
CA ASP A 143 -27.06 -7.27 11.73
C ASP A 143 -26.60 -7.42 10.26
N VAL A 144 -25.90 -6.42 9.72
CA VAL A 144 -25.24 -6.55 8.41
C VAL A 144 -24.09 -7.54 8.47
N VAL A 145 -23.23 -7.47 9.51
CA VAL A 145 -22.13 -8.44 9.69
C VAL A 145 -22.65 -9.87 9.76
N ARG A 146 -23.73 -10.14 10.52
CA ARG A 146 -24.37 -11.46 10.62
C ARG A 146 -25.00 -11.90 9.30
N ALA A 147 -25.65 -11.01 8.57
CA ALA A 147 -26.26 -11.32 7.27
C ALA A 147 -25.19 -11.70 6.24
N GLU A 148 -24.13 -10.91 6.12
CA GLU A 148 -23.01 -11.16 5.21
C GLU A 148 -22.23 -12.43 5.59
N HIS A 149 -21.98 -12.64 6.88
CA HIS A 149 -21.33 -13.86 7.36
C HIS A 149 -22.18 -15.11 7.11
N SER A 150 -23.51 -15.03 7.30
CA SER A 150 -24.42 -16.13 6.98
C SER A 150 -24.47 -16.43 5.48
N ALA A 151 -24.38 -15.40 4.63
CA ALA A 151 -24.39 -15.55 3.18
C ALA A 151 -23.05 -16.06 2.62
N SER A 152 -21.92 -15.75 3.27
CA SER A 152 -20.56 -16.12 2.82
C SER A 152 -19.61 -16.42 4.01
N PRO A 153 -19.76 -17.56 4.73
CA PRO A 153 -19.07 -17.81 6.02
C PRO A 153 -17.54 -17.92 5.99
N THR A 154 -16.95 -18.04 4.79
CA THR A 154 -15.51 -18.12 4.53
C THR A 154 -14.89 -16.81 4.07
N LYS A 155 -15.72 -15.81 3.73
CA LYS A 155 -15.32 -14.52 3.19
C LYS A 155 -15.13 -13.50 4.32
N PRO A 156 -14.05 -12.72 4.34
CA PRO A 156 -13.86 -11.68 5.35
C PRO A 156 -14.81 -10.50 5.13
N ILE A 157 -15.15 -9.82 6.22
CA ILE A 157 -15.92 -8.57 6.23
C ILE A 157 -15.00 -7.45 6.72
N TYR A 158 -14.84 -6.41 5.90
CA TYR A 158 -14.00 -5.26 6.25
C TYR A 158 -14.85 -4.17 6.90
N ILE A 159 -14.34 -3.58 7.98
CA ILE A 159 -14.98 -2.44 8.65
C ILE A 159 -13.98 -1.29 8.74
N LEU A 160 -14.22 -0.22 7.97
CA LEU A 160 -13.40 1.00 8.01
C LEU A 160 -14.05 2.00 8.98
N GLY A 161 -13.49 2.10 10.19
CA GLY A 161 -14.04 2.95 11.25
C GLY A 161 -13.24 4.24 11.45
N ASN A 162 -13.82 5.39 11.09
CA ASN A 162 -13.19 6.70 11.28
C ASN A 162 -13.62 7.35 12.60
N SER A 163 -12.66 7.74 13.44
CA SER A 163 -12.91 8.48 14.69
C SER A 163 -13.97 7.81 15.58
N PHE A 164 -15.18 8.39 15.67
CA PHE A 164 -16.35 7.80 16.34
C PHE A 164 -16.71 6.41 15.80
N GLY A 165 -16.77 6.23 14.47
CA GLY A 165 -17.02 4.94 13.83
C GLY A 165 -15.96 3.88 14.15
N GLY A 166 -14.75 4.29 14.54
CA GLY A 166 -13.72 3.38 15.06
C GLY A 166 -14.11 2.72 16.39
N CYS A 167 -14.87 3.41 17.25
CA CYS A 167 -15.42 2.83 18.47
C CYS A 167 -16.54 1.84 18.17
N ILE A 168 -17.41 2.13 17.19
CA ILE A 168 -18.46 1.20 16.73
C ILE A 168 -17.82 -0.06 16.15
N ALA A 169 -16.82 0.07 15.27
CA ALA A 169 -16.09 -1.05 14.68
C ALA A 169 -15.49 -1.99 15.74
N LEU A 170 -14.84 -1.44 16.78
CA LEU A 170 -14.31 -2.21 17.90
C LEU A 170 -15.41 -2.90 18.72
N ALA A 171 -16.55 -2.24 18.94
CA ALA A 171 -17.68 -2.81 19.67
C ALA A 171 -18.34 -3.98 18.92
N VAL A 172 -18.55 -3.84 17.61
CA VAL A 172 -19.08 -4.89 16.73
C VAL A 172 -18.13 -6.09 16.73
N ALA A 173 -16.82 -5.85 16.59
CA ALA A 173 -15.83 -6.92 16.59
C ALA A 173 -15.71 -7.65 17.93
N ALA A 174 -15.83 -6.92 19.05
CA ALA A 174 -15.83 -7.52 20.38
C ALA A 174 -17.07 -8.40 20.64
N ARG A 175 -18.22 -8.05 20.04
CA ARG A 175 -19.47 -8.85 20.09
C ARG A 175 -19.45 -10.08 19.15
N ASN A 176 -18.60 -10.06 18.12
CA ASN A 176 -18.55 -11.10 17.07
C ASN A 176 -17.16 -11.77 16.92
N PRO A 177 -16.54 -12.28 18.01
CA PRO A 177 -15.16 -12.76 17.99
C PRO A 177 -14.91 -14.01 17.13
N GLY A 178 -15.98 -14.73 16.73
CA GLY A 178 -15.92 -15.87 15.81
C GLY A 178 -16.10 -15.50 14.33
N THR A 179 -16.47 -14.26 14.01
CA THR A 179 -16.60 -13.79 12.62
C THR A 179 -15.25 -13.30 12.09
N ASP A 180 -14.96 -13.59 10.82
CA ASP A 180 -13.71 -13.16 10.18
C ASP A 180 -13.77 -11.67 9.78
N LEU A 181 -13.43 -10.82 10.74
CA LEU A 181 -13.43 -9.36 10.60
C LEU A 181 -12.02 -8.81 10.38
N VAL A 182 -11.92 -7.85 9.46
CA VAL A 182 -10.72 -7.01 9.27
C VAL A 182 -11.09 -5.56 9.53
N LEU A 183 -10.51 -4.97 10.58
CA LEU A 183 -10.78 -3.59 10.97
C LEU A 183 -9.73 -2.64 10.37
N VAL A 184 -10.17 -1.61 9.66
CA VAL A 184 -9.33 -0.49 9.22
C VAL A 184 -9.73 0.74 10.04
N LEU A 185 -9.04 0.96 11.15
CA LEU A 185 -9.36 2.00 12.11
C LEU A 185 -8.56 3.27 11.78
N VAL A 186 -9.24 4.42 11.72
CA VAL A 186 -8.62 5.72 11.47
C VAL A 186 -8.85 6.63 12.68
N ASN A 187 -7.79 7.06 13.34
CA ASN A 187 -7.82 7.96 14.51
C ASN A 187 -8.96 7.67 15.51
N PRO A 188 -9.15 6.41 15.97
CA PRO A 188 -10.34 5.99 16.71
C PRO A 188 -10.55 6.79 18.01
N ALA A 189 -11.81 7.15 18.29
CA ALA A 189 -12.20 8.00 19.42
C ALA A 189 -12.12 7.32 20.80
N THR A 190 -11.51 6.14 20.92
CA THR A 190 -11.24 5.43 22.19
C THR A 190 -10.33 6.21 23.15
N SER A 191 -9.71 7.29 22.68
CA SER A 191 -8.96 8.27 23.48
C SER A 191 -9.76 9.48 23.95
N PHE A 192 -11.05 9.60 23.61
CA PHE A 192 -11.86 10.80 23.86
C PHE A 192 -11.78 11.31 25.31
N GLU A 193 -11.83 10.42 26.31
CA GLU A 193 -11.75 10.80 27.73
C GLU A 193 -10.40 11.38 28.18
N ARG A 194 -9.35 11.24 27.36
CA ARG A 194 -8.00 11.81 27.51
C ARG A 194 -7.70 12.93 26.49
N SER A 195 -8.71 13.35 25.71
CA SER A 195 -8.54 14.26 24.58
C SER A 195 -8.52 15.74 24.99
N ARG A 196 -7.84 16.57 24.20
CA ARG A 196 -7.88 18.04 24.36
C ARG A 196 -9.29 18.58 24.15
N ILE A 197 -10.07 17.95 23.26
CA ILE A 197 -11.42 18.41 22.98
C ILE A 197 -12.39 18.13 24.14
N LYS A 198 -12.23 17.04 24.91
CA LYS A 198 -12.96 16.88 26.18
C LYS A 198 -12.64 18.06 27.11
N THR A 199 -11.37 18.41 27.30
CA THR A 199 -10.96 19.54 28.15
C THR A 199 -11.61 20.85 27.69
N LEU A 200 -11.59 21.11 26.38
CA LEU A 200 -12.22 22.28 25.77
C LEU A 200 -13.74 22.28 26.01
N LEU A 201 -14.43 21.16 25.78
CA LEU A 201 -15.85 21.00 26.05
C LEU A 201 -16.19 21.20 27.54
N SER A 202 -15.39 20.68 28.48
CA SER A 202 -15.64 20.88 29.92
C SER A 202 -15.45 22.33 30.38
N VAL A 203 -14.52 23.08 29.76
CA VAL A 203 -14.26 24.50 30.11
C VAL A 203 -15.32 25.43 29.50
N PHE A 204 -15.79 25.13 28.28
CA PHE A 204 -16.65 26.04 27.53
C PHE A 204 -18.14 25.69 27.52
N SER A 205 -18.53 24.44 27.79
CA SER A 205 -19.95 24.06 27.95
C SER A 205 -20.73 24.86 29.01
N PRO A 206 -20.11 25.40 30.08
CA PRO A 206 -20.78 26.32 31.00
C PRO A 206 -20.90 27.77 30.49
N LEU A 207 -20.13 28.16 29.48
CA LEU A 207 -19.89 29.57 29.13
C LEU A 207 -20.73 30.09 27.96
N SER A 208 -21.00 29.28 26.91
CA SER A 208 -22.02 29.60 25.89
C SER A 208 -22.28 28.44 24.92
N ASP A 209 -23.49 28.40 24.34
CA ASP A 209 -23.84 27.47 23.25
C ASP A 209 -22.95 27.64 22.01
N ARG A 210 -22.47 28.87 21.73
CA ARG A 210 -21.56 29.17 20.60
C ARG A 210 -20.25 28.41 20.72
N ALA A 211 -19.76 28.18 21.93
CA ALA A 211 -18.53 27.44 22.17
C ALA A 211 -18.68 25.93 22.00
N CYS A 212 -19.85 25.38 22.33
CA CYS A 212 -20.20 24.02 21.95
C CYS A 212 -20.23 23.88 20.42
N ILE A 213 -20.90 24.80 19.71
CA ILE A 213 -20.96 24.81 18.23
C ILE A 213 -19.55 24.90 17.61
N ALA A 214 -18.66 25.73 18.15
CA ALA A 214 -17.25 25.76 17.75
C ALA A 214 -16.58 24.39 17.95
N ALA A 215 -16.69 23.78 19.14
CA ALA A 215 -16.14 22.44 19.38
C ALA A 215 -16.74 21.36 18.44
N ALA A 216 -18.00 21.49 18.03
CA ALA A 216 -18.65 20.58 17.08
C ALA A 216 -18.06 20.66 15.67
N ALA A 217 -17.80 21.86 15.15
CA ALA A 217 -17.11 21.99 13.87
C ALA A 217 -15.63 21.65 13.98
N LEU A 218 -14.98 21.85 15.13
CA LEU A 218 -13.62 21.36 15.32
C LEU A 218 -13.48 19.84 15.21
N LEU A 219 -14.54 19.06 15.46
CA LEU A 219 -14.57 17.60 15.22
C LEU A 219 -14.68 17.22 13.74
N ASN A 220 -15.23 18.11 12.90
CA ASN A 220 -15.72 17.78 11.55
C ASN A 220 -15.02 18.57 10.42
N TYR A 221 -14.23 19.59 10.77
CA TYR A 221 -13.56 20.51 9.85
C TYR A 221 -12.08 20.63 10.21
N ASN A 222 -11.19 20.61 9.21
CA ASN A 222 -9.73 20.49 9.41
C ASN A 222 -9.05 21.80 9.85
N ILE A 223 -9.65 22.52 10.81
CA ILE A 223 -9.31 23.88 11.25
C ILE A 223 -8.18 23.83 12.30
N HIS A 224 -7.04 23.33 11.85
CA HIS A 224 -5.97 22.83 12.71
C HIS A 224 -5.24 23.92 13.52
N ASN A 225 -5.05 25.11 12.94
CA ASN A 225 -4.23 26.18 13.53
C ASN A 225 -4.98 27.04 14.54
N GLU A 226 -6.29 27.22 14.38
CA GLU A 226 -7.10 28.09 15.23
C GLU A 226 -7.27 27.51 16.65
N VAL A 227 -7.38 26.17 16.75
CA VAL A 227 -7.39 25.44 18.03
C VAL A 227 -6.15 25.73 18.88
N ASN A 228 -4.97 25.74 18.26
CA ASN A 228 -3.72 26.00 18.96
C ASN A 228 -3.62 27.46 19.41
N MET A 229 -4.07 28.42 18.59
CA MET A 229 -4.09 29.84 18.95
C MET A 229 -5.06 30.11 20.12
N ALA A 230 -6.26 29.53 20.09
CA ALA A 230 -7.21 29.63 21.20
C ALA A 230 -6.62 29.03 22.50
N LEU A 231 -6.06 27.82 22.44
CA LEU A 231 -5.44 27.17 23.60
C LEU A 231 -4.18 27.87 24.12
N SER A 232 -3.38 28.53 23.27
CA SER A 232 -2.20 29.28 23.71
C SER A 232 -2.58 30.61 24.35
N MET A 233 -3.59 31.32 23.84
CA MET A 233 -4.17 32.52 24.46
C MET A 233 -4.82 32.22 25.81
N MET A 234 -5.49 31.07 25.94
CA MET A 234 -6.02 30.59 27.22
C MET A 234 -4.91 30.30 28.24
N LYS A 235 -3.83 29.61 27.82
CA LYS A 235 -2.71 29.26 28.70
C LYS A 235 -1.90 30.47 29.18
N SER A 236 -1.93 31.59 28.44
CA SER A 236 -1.32 32.86 28.86
C SER A 236 -2.23 33.75 29.70
N GLY A 237 -3.45 33.27 30.04
CA GLY A 237 -4.39 33.97 30.93
C GLY A 237 -5.09 35.19 30.31
N ARG A 238 -4.89 35.47 29.01
CA ARG A 238 -5.44 36.67 28.35
C ARG A 238 -6.78 36.37 27.68
N HIS A 239 -7.85 36.88 28.30
CA HIS A 239 -9.23 36.97 27.79
C HIS A 239 -9.79 35.72 27.07
N PRO A 240 -10.31 34.72 27.83
CA PRO A 240 -10.96 33.53 27.27
C PRO A 240 -12.10 33.82 26.28
N PHE A 241 -12.86 34.91 26.48
CA PHE A 241 -13.92 35.35 25.57
C PHE A 241 -13.39 35.88 24.23
N GLU A 242 -12.20 36.50 24.20
CA GLU A 242 -11.59 36.97 22.96
C GLU A 242 -11.03 35.80 22.15
N ALA A 243 -10.39 34.83 22.82
CA ALA A 243 -9.96 33.57 22.21
C ALA A 243 -11.14 32.80 21.61
N LEU A 244 -12.28 32.73 22.33
CA LEU A 244 -13.51 32.12 21.84
C LEU A 244 -14.10 32.89 20.64
N SER A 245 -14.13 34.23 20.71
CA SER A 245 -14.65 35.07 19.63
C SER A 245 -13.85 34.88 18.34
N ARG A 246 -12.51 34.97 18.41
CA ARG A 246 -11.60 34.75 17.27
C ARG A 246 -11.70 33.34 16.68
N LEU A 247 -11.88 32.32 17.53
CA LEU A 247 -12.16 30.95 17.09
C LEU A 247 -13.48 30.93 16.29
N THR A 248 -14.57 31.49 16.82
CA THR A 248 -15.85 31.50 16.10
C THR A 248 -15.85 32.33 14.81
N SER A 249 -15.11 33.45 14.75
CA SER A 249 -15.07 34.30 13.55
C SER A 249 -14.29 33.67 12.39
N ASN A 250 -13.15 33.04 12.69
CA ASN A 250 -12.29 32.42 11.67
C ASN A 250 -12.89 31.09 11.19
N MET A 251 -13.51 30.33 12.09
CA MET A 251 -14.36 29.21 11.72
C MET A 251 -15.50 29.66 10.79
N SER A 252 -16.24 30.73 11.13
CA SER A 252 -17.30 31.27 10.27
C SER A 252 -16.80 31.60 8.85
N SER A 253 -15.58 32.12 8.69
CA SER A 253 -15.00 32.41 7.37
C SER A 253 -14.69 31.13 6.55
N SER A 254 -14.22 30.07 7.19
CA SER A 254 -13.98 28.76 6.57
C SER A 254 -15.27 27.97 6.28
N LEU A 255 -16.33 28.22 7.07
CA LEU A 255 -17.58 27.47 7.05
C LEU A 255 -18.70 28.08 6.20
N LYS A 256 -18.48 29.27 5.60
CA LYS A 256 -19.45 30.06 4.81
C LYS A 256 -20.29 29.26 3.80
N HIS A 257 -19.76 28.15 3.27
CA HIS A 257 -20.40 27.34 2.23
C HIS A 257 -21.20 26.13 2.76
N SER A 258 -21.12 25.81 4.06
CA SER A 258 -21.70 24.56 4.58
C SER A 258 -23.10 24.67 5.19
N LYS A 259 -23.47 25.85 5.73
CA LYS A 259 -24.68 26.08 6.58
C LYS A 259 -24.90 25.07 7.71
N MET A 260 -23.92 24.19 8.01
CA MET A 260 -24.14 22.99 8.84
C MET A 260 -24.28 23.35 10.32
N LEU A 261 -23.46 24.30 10.79
CA LEU A 261 -23.48 24.76 12.18
C LEU A 261 -24.79 25.48 12.54
N ASP A 262 -25.33 26.25 11.60
CA ASP A 262 -26.59 26.97 11.77
C ASP A 262 -27.80 26.00 11.86
N LYS A 263 -27.65 24.79 11.30
CA LYS A 263 -28.70 23.77 11.22
C LYS A 263 -28.61 22.68 12.29
N LEU A 264 -27.52 22.60 13.07
CA LEU A 264 -27.29 21.61 14.13
C LEU A 264 -27.91 22.04 15.48
N PRO A 265 -28.96 21.38 15.99
CA PRO A 265 -29.58 21.77 17.25
C PRO A 265 -28.68 21.53 18.47
N LYS A 266 -28.73 22.44 19.45
CA LYS A 266 -27.95 22.39 20.71
C LYS A 266 -28.03 21.03 21.40
N ASP A 267 -29.24 20.46 21.52
CA ASP A 267 -29.43 19.19 22.22
C ASP A 267 -28.99 17.97 21.40
N THR A 268 -28.97 18.07 20.06
CA THR A 268 -28.32 17.07 19.20
C THR A 268 -26.80 17.09 19.38
N LEU A 269 -26.20 18.27 19.58
CA LEU A 269 -24.78 18.36 19.89
C LEU A 269 -24.46 17.77 21.28
N LYS A 270 -25.24 18.12 22.32
CA LYS A 270 -25.11 17.48 23.65
C LYS A 270 -25.24 15.96 23.55
N TRP A 271 -26.19 15.48 22.73
CA TRP A 271 -26.34 14.06 22.43
C TRP A 271 -25.10 13.46 21.76
N LYS A 272 -24.61 14.03 20.66
CA LYS A 272 -23.40 13.55 19.95
C LYS A 272 -22.17 13.50 20.87
N ILE A 273 -22.01 14.44 21.82
CA ILE A 273 -20.95 14.39 22.84
C ILE A 273 -21.15 13.20 23.80
N LYS A 274 -22.38 12.98 24.32
CA LYS A 274 -22.71 11.81 25.16
C LYS A 274 -22.44 10.50 24.41
N LEU A 275 -22.82 10.45 23.14
CA LEU A 275 -22.67 9.31 22.25
C LEU A 275 -21.19 8.91 22.05
N ILE A 276 -20.29 9.87 21.79
CA ILE A 276 -18.84 9.57 21.72
C ILE A 276 -18.33 9.02 23.06
N LYS A 277 -18.74 9.61 24.19
CA LYS A 277 -18.32 9.13 25.53
C LYS A 277 -18.75 7.68 25.77
N GLN A 278 -20.00 7.36 25.49
CA GLN A 278 -20.53 5.98 25.61
C GLN A 278 -19.77 5.02 24.70
N ALA A 279 -19.61 5.37 23.42
CA ALA A 279 -18.88 4.55 22.45
C ALA A 279 -17.42 4.31 22.85
N ALA A 280 -16.70 5.37 23.26
CA ALA A 280 -15.33 5.28 23.72
C ALA A 280 -15.20 4.45 25.01
N SER A 281 -16.14 4.58 25.95
CA SER A 281 -16.18 3.77 27.17
C SER A 281 -16.40 2.29 26.84
N TYR A 282 -17.45 1.97 26.09
CA TYR A 282 -17.80 0.60 25.71
C TYR A 282 -16.66 -0.10 24.95
N ALA A 283 -16.10 0.56 23.94
CA ALA A 283 -14.99 0.02 23.16
C ALA A 283 -13.73 -0.19 24.01
N ASN A 284 -13.49 0.63 25.04
CA ASN A 284 -12.37 0.43 25.97
C ASN A 284 -12.57 -0.76 26.91
N SER A 285 -13.79 -1.00 27.38
CA SER A 285 -14.12 -2.11 28.28
C SER A 285 -14.05 -3.47 27.59
N HIS A 286 -14.43 -3.54 26.30
CA HIS A 286 -14.50 -4.79 25.54
C HIS A 286 -13.31 -5.03 24.59
N ILE A 287 -12.29 -4.17 24.61
CA ILE A 287 -11.16 -4.23 23.66
C ILE A 287 -10.40 -5.56 23.67
N GLN A 288 -10.34 -6.26 24.81
CA GLN A 288 -9.66 -7.55 24.95
C GLN A 288 -10.40 -8.70 24.23
N SER A 289 -11.69 -8.55 23.96
CA SER A 289 -12.51 -9.52 23.23
C SER A 289 -12.32 -9.44 21.71
N VAL A 290 -11.58 -8.43 21.20
CA VAL A 290 -11.37 -8.22 19.76
C VAL A 290 -10.30 -9.18 19.22
N THR A 291 -10.74 -10.22 18.51
CA THR A 291 -9.91 -11.25 17.85
C THR A 291 -9.54 -10.91 16.40
N ALA A 292 -10.19 -9.88 15.83
CA ALA A 292 -10.08 -9.41 14.46
C ALA A 292 -8.65 -8.97 14.10
N GLU A 293 -8.33 -8.99 12.79
CA GLU A 293 -7.12 -8.32 12.30
C GLU A 293 -7.35 -6.80 12.28
N VAL A 294 -6.40 -6.01 12.78
CA VAL A 294 -6.56 -4.56 12.91
C VAL A 294 -5.42 -3.83 12.20
N LEU A 295 -5.78 -3.01 11.21
CA LEU A 295 -4.95 -1.99 10.60
C LEU A 295 -5.33 -0.63 11.17
N LEU A 296 -4.39 0.02 11.86
CA LEU A 296 -4.62 1.29 12.53
C LEU A 296 -3.86 2.42 11.82
N LEU A 297 -4.59 3.29 11.12
CA LEU A 297 -4.06 4.48 10.46
C LEU A 297 -4.11 5.65 11.47
N THR A 298 -2.94 6.20 11.79
CA THR A 298 -2.74 7.10 12.93
C THR A 298 -2.10 8.41 12.49
N SER A 299 -2.81 9.52 12.70
CA SER A 299 -2.29 10.86 12.55
C SER A 299 -1.43 11.26 13.74
N CYS A 300 -0.15 11.56 13.51
CA CYS A 300 0.75 12.01 14.57
C CYS A 300 0.59 13.50 14.89
N ALA A 301 0.21 14.30 13.91
CA ALA A 301 -0.15 15.70 14.09
C ALA A 301 -1.66 15.86 14.33
N ASP A 302 -2.33 14.89 14.95
CA ASP A 302 -3.70 15.08 15.45
C ASP A 302 -3.70 16.05 16.65
N ARG A 303 -4.48 17.14 16.56
CA ARG A 303 -4.66 18.12 17.64
C ARG A 303 -5.96 17.94 18.43
N LEU A 304 -6.88 17.10 17.94
CA LEU A 304 -8.19 16.85 18.57
C LEU A 304 -8.08 15.67 19.54
N LEU A 305 -7.62 14.53 19.02
CA LEU A 305 -7.36 13.31 19.77
C LEU A 305 -5.85 13.10 19.92
N PRO A 306 -5.38 12.48 21.01
CA PRO A 306 -3.98 12.10 21.18
C PRO A 306 -3.66 10.82 20.39
N SER A 307 -3.97 10.80 19.08
CA SER A 307 -3.99 9.62 18.23
C SER A 307 -2.65 8.85 18.22
N LYS A 308 -1.51 9.54 18.25
CA LYS A 308 -0.17 8.91 18.35
C LYS A 308 0.02 8.08 19.63
N SER A 309 -0.36 8.59 20.80
CA SER A 309 -0.23 7.82 22.05
C SER A 309 -1.34 6.78 22.20
N GLU A 310 -2.51 7.07 21.64
CA GLU A 310 -3.62 6.12 21.58
C GLU A 310 -3.28 4.89 20.75
N ALA A 311 -2.64 5.04 19.59
CA ALA A 311 -2.21 3.92 18.77
C ALA A 311 -1.19 3.01 19.48
N ASN A 312 -0.27 3.61 20.23
CA ASN A 312 0.64 2.87 21.10
C ASN A 312 -0.09 2.07 22.20
N ARG A 313 -1.20 2.60 22.72
CA ARG A 313 -2.04 1.93 23.73
C ARG A 313 -2.90 0.81 23.11
N LEU A 314 -3.54 1.08 21.97
CA LEU A 314 -4.38 0.12 21.26
C LEU A 314 -3.56 -1.08 20.78
N GLN A 315 -2.36 -0.87 20.23
CA GLN A 315 -1.48 -1.96 19.81
C GLN A 315 -1.03 -2.85 20.97
N LYS A 316 -0.85 -2.31 22.19
CA LYS A 316 -0.56 -3.12 23.39
C LYS A 316 -1.75 -3.96 23.86
N LYS A 317 -2.98 -3.63 23.43
CA LYS A 317 -4.23 -4.30 23.85
C LYS A 317 -4.83 -5.22 22.79
N LEU A 318 -4.56 -4.97 21.51
CA LEU A 318 -5.14 -5.68 20.37
C LEU A 318 -4.10 -6.68 19.81
N PRO A 319 -4.36 -8.00 19.84
CA PRO A 319 -3.34 -9.01 19.57
C PRO A 319 -2.83 -9.04 18.12
N LYS A 320 -3.66 -8.60 17.16
CA LYS A 320 -3.34 -8.59 15.72
C LYS A 320 -3.33 -7.17 15.14
N CYS A 321 -2.68 -6.23 15.84
CA CYS A 321 -2.69 -4.80 15.48
C CYS A 321 -1.41 -4.33 14.77
N ARG A 322 -1.57 -3.87 13.52
CA ARG A 322 -0.53 -3.20 12.73
C ARG A 322 -0.83 -1.71 12.64
N VAL A 323 0.18 -0.86 12.81
CA VAL A 323 0.00 0.60 12.91
C VAL A 323 0.78 1.33 11.83
N PHE A 324 0.11 2.24 11.11
CA PHE A 324 0.72 3.20 10.19
C PHE A 324 0.65 4.61 10.78
N PHE A 325 1.81 5.23 11.03
CA PHE A 325 1.95 6.55 11.65
C PHE A 325 2.22 7.64 10.61
N PHE A 326 1.25 8.52 10.38
CA PHE A 326 1.31 9.63 9.45
C PHE A 326 1.85 10.89 10.15
N GLU A 327 3.16 11.14 10.01
CA GLU A 327 3.86 12.11 10.88
C GLU A 327 3.42 13.58 10.72
N LYS A 328 2.94 13.97 9.52
CA LYS A 328 2.55 15.37 9.19
C LYS A 328 1.04 15.60 9.09
N HIS A 329 0.22 14.60 9.36
CA HIS A 329 -1.22 14.61 9.04
C HIS A 329 -2.11 14.95 10.24
N GLY A 330 -3.24 15.62 9.97
CA GLY A 330 -4.24 16.03 10.94
C GLY A 330 -5.30 14.96 11.22
N HIS A 331 -6.33 15.29 12.01
CA HIS A 331 -7.37 14.32 12.39
C HIS A 331 -8.13 13.76 11.18
N SER A 332 -8.35 14.60 10.16
CA SER A 332 -9.14 14.32 8.95
C SER A 332 -8.37 13.49 7.92
N LEU A 333 -7.70 12.42 8.34
CA LEU A 333 -6.70 11.67 7.56
C LEU A 333 -7.24 11.16 6.21
N LEU A 334 -8.52 10.78 6.13
CA LEU A 334 -9.21 10.32 4.92
C LEU A 334 -9.58 11.45 3.92
N LEU A 335 -9.33 12.70 4.30
CA LEU A 335 -9.56 13.90 3.49
C LEU A 335 -8.25 14.66 3.21
N GLU A 336 -7.09 14.02 3.44
CA GLU A 336 -5.77 14.58 3.21
C GLU A 336 -5.03 13.81 2.09
N HIS A 337 -4.41 14.55 1.16
CA HIS A 337 -3.65 13.95 0.06
C HIS A 337 -2.42 13.18 0.56
N GLY A 338 -2.07 12.08 -0.13
CA GLY A 338 -0.92 11.23 0.21
C GLY A 338 -1.24 10.08 1.19
N VAL A 339 -2.52 9.91 1.54
CA VAL A 339 -3.02 8.77 2.32
C VAL A 339 -3.76 7.84 1.38
N HIS A 340 -3.16 6.72 0.96
CA HIS A 340 -3.75 5.85 -0.07
C HIS A 340 -4.24 4.54 0.58
N VAL A 341 -5.47 4.54 1.11
CA VAL A 341 -5.99 3.44 1.94
C VAL A 341 -6.03 2.09 1.20
N SER A 342 -6.45 2.08 -0.07
CA SER A 342 -6.43 0.88 -0.93
C SER A 342 -5.01 0.31 -1.04
N SER A 343 -4.03 1.14 -1.39
CA SER A 343 -2.60 0.79 -1.48
C SER A 343 -2.04 0.23 -0.17
N ILE A 344 -2.43 0.80 0.98
CA ILE A 344 -2.01 0.33 2.30
C ILE A 344 -2.61 -1.04 2.64
N ILE A 345 -3.88 -1.29 2.29
CA ILE A 345 -4.51 -2.61 2.49
C ILE A 345 -3.86 -3.68 1.58
N LYS A 346 -3.55 -3.32 0.33
CA LYS A 346 -2.79 -4.18 -0.60
C LYS A 346 -1.39 -4.50 -0.05
N CYS A 347 -0.57 -3.47 0.24
CA CYS A 347 0.82 -3.65 0.66
C CYS A 347 0.97 -4.31 2.04
N SER A 348 -0.04 -4.22 2.91
CA SER A 348 -0.06 -4.88 4.21
C SER A 348 -0.50 -6.35 4.16
N SER A 349 -0.78 -6.92 2.98
CA SER A 349 -1.26 -8.31 2.85
C SER A 349 -2.53 -8.57 3.68
N LEU A 350 -3.45 -7.59 3.71
CA LEU A 350 -4.74 -7.69 4.39
C LEU A 350 -5.92 -7.82 3.43
N TYR A 351 -5.75 -7.47 2.14
CA TYR A 351 -6.75 -7.76 1.10
C TYR A 351 -6.79 -9.27 0.84
N ARG A 352 -7.93 -9.92 1.08
CA ARG A 352 -8.11 -11.37 0.89
C ARG A 352 -9.57 -11.74 0.63
N HIS A 353 -9.80 -12.79 -0.14
CA HIS A 353 -11.15 -13.32 -0.42
C HIS A 353 -11.57 -14.46 0.52
N SER A 354 -10.64 -14.97 1.33
CA SER A 354 -10.88 -16.08 2.26
C SER A 354 -10.31 -15.82 3.66
N ARG A 355 -10.58 -16.72 4.61
CA ARG A 355 -10.03 -16.73 5.99
C ARG A 355 -8.50 -16.66 6.10
N ARG A 356 -7.75 -16.86 5.02
CA ARG A 356 -6.28 -16.72 4.99
C ARG A 356 -5.87 -15.95 3.74
N TYR A 357 -4.95 -15.00 3.93
CA TYR A 357 -4.32 -14.28 2.82
C TYR A 357 -3.49 -15.22 1.94
N HIS A 358 -3.76 -15.21 0.65
CA HIS A 358 -3.07 -16.01 -0.36
C HIS A 358 -2.27 -15.11 -1.30
N ARG A 359 -0.95 -15.06 -1.12
CA ARG A 359 -0.07 -14.06 -1.76
C ARG A 359 -0.08 -14.03 -3.30
N VAL A 360 -0.40 -15.15 -3.95
CA VAL A 360 -0.65 -15.19 -5.41
C VAL A 360 -2.10 -14.78 -5.71
N HIS A 361 -3.10 -15.60 -5.36
CA HIS A 361 -4.51 -15.42 -5.75
C HIS A 361 -5.28 -14.25 -5.12
N ASP A 362 -4.81 -13.64 -4.02
CA ASP A 362 -5.35 -12.41 -3.43
C ASP A 362 -4.58 -11.15 -3.88
N TYR A 363 -3.66 -11.27 -4.85
CA TYR A 363 -2.93 -10.12 -5.37
C TYR A 363 -3.82 -9.25 -6.26
N ILE A 364 -3.73 -7.94 -6.07
CA ILE A 364 -4.32 -6.91 -6.93
C ILE A 364 -3.16 -6.07 -7.49
N PRO A 365 -3.09 -5.84 -8.82
CA PRO A 365 -1.99 -5.10 -9.43
C PRO A 365 -1.91 -3.64 -8.96
N PRO A 366 -0.79 -2.93 -9.23
CA PRO A 366 -0.65 -1.52 -8.87
C PRO A 366 -1.55 -0.66 -9.77
N SER A 367 -2.22 0.33 -9.18
CA SER A 367 -2.98 1.33 -9.93
C SER A 367 -2.06 2.40 -10.53
N ALA A 368 -2.61 3.26 -11.40
CA ALA A 368 -1.94 4.46 -11.86
C ALA A 368 -1.56 5.41 -10.70
N THR A 369 -2.25 5.33 -9.56
CA THR A 369 -1.93 6.09 -8.34
C THR A 369 -0.76 5.46 -7.58
N ASP A 370 -0.70 4.12 -7.47
CA ASP A 370 0.44 3.40 -6.91
C ASP A 370 1.74 3.72 -7.68
N MET A 371 1.67 3.73 -9.01
CA MET A 371 2.78 4.12 -9.88
C MET A 371 3.23 5.58 -9.66
N LYS A 372 2.32 6.53 -9.42
CA LYS A 372 2.69 7.93 -9.12
C LYS A 372 3.47 8.07 -7.81
N GLU A 373 3.14 7.29 -6.78
CA GLU A 373 3.92 7.29 -5.53
C GLU A 373 5.26 6.58 -5.68
N ALA A 374 5.27 5.44 -6.39
CA ALA A 374 6.50 4.76 -6.80
C ALA A 374 7.44 5.70 -7.57
N ASP A 375 6.91 6.58 -8.42
CA ASP A 375 7.69 7.54 -9.19
C ASP A 375 8.28 8.66 -8.34
N LYS A 376 7.56 9.16 -7.33
CA LYS A 376 8.14 10.13 -6.36
C LYS A 376 9.34 9.51 -5.63
N ILE A 377 9.21 8.25 -5.22
CA ILE A 377 10.24 7.50 -4.49
C ILE A 377 11.43 7.16 -5.41
N SER A 378 11.16 6.66 -6.61
CA SER A 378 12.18 6.17 -7.55
C SER A 378 12.79 7.25 -8.45
N ARG A 379 12.24 8.48 -8.51
CA ARG A 379 12.68 9.56 -9.43
C ARG A 379 14.19 9.76 -9.45
N GLY A 380 14.82 9.76 -8.27
CA GLY A 380 16.27 9.92 -8.15
C GLY A 380 17.05 8.74 -8.75
N THR A 381 16.57 7.51 -8.57
CA THR A 381 17.15 6.32 -9.20
C THR A 381 16.93 6.35 -10.71
N MET A 382 15.70 6.57 -11.19
CA MET A 382 15.38 6.62 -12.63
C MET A 382 16.12 7.73 -13.38
N LEU A 383 16.34 8.89 -12.75
CA LEU A 383 17.17 9.97 -13.30
C LEU A 383 18.65 9.58 -13.39
N LYS A 384 19.17 8.89 -12.35
CA LYS A 384 20.56 8.45 -12.28
C LYS A 384 20.86 7.28 -13.21
N THR A 385 19.98 6.29 -13.32
CA THR A 385 20.19 5.08 -14.12
C THR A 385 19.72 5.22 -15.56
N CYS A 386 18.71 6.06 -15.83
CA CYS A 386 18.16 6.34 -17.16
C CYS A 386 18.07 5.09 -18.07
N PRO A 387 17.34 4.04 -17.64
CA PRO A 387 17.49 2.68 -18.16
C PRO A 387 17.27 2.62 -19.68
N ALA A 388 18.20 1.98 -20.38
CA ALA A 388 18.05 1.62 -21.79
C ALA A 388 17.60 0.15 -21.88
N MET A 389 16.51 -0.08 -22.60
CA MET A 389 15.90 -1.39 -22.78
C MET A 389 16.12 -1.88 -24.22
N TYR A 390 16.52 -3.13 -24.38
CA TYR A 390 16.70 -3.82 -25.66
C TYR A 390 16.08 -5.23 -25.55
N SER A 391 15.64 -5.79 -26.67
CA SER A 391 15.09 -7.15 -26.74
C SER A 391 15.46 -7.82 -28.06
N THR A 392 15.49 -9.14 -28.08
CA THR A 392 15.84 -9.93 -29.27
C THR A 392 14.57 -10.48 -29.91
N MET A 393 14.37 -10.22 -31.20
CA MET A 393 13.23 -10.66 -31.98
C MET A 393 13.34 -12.15 -32.38
N GLU A 394 12.27 -12.73 -32.94
CA GLU A 394 12.24 -14.14 -33.33
C GLU A 394 13.28 -14.51 -34.41
N ASP A 395 13.60 -13.58 -35.30
CA ASP A 395 14.65 -13.69 -36.33
C ASP A 395 16.08 -13.54 -35.77
N GLY A 396 16.22 -13.22 -34.47
CA GLY A 396 17.49 -12.95 -33.81
C GLY A 396 17.93 -11.49 -33.83
N ALA A 397 17.20 -10.59 -34.49
CA ALA A 397 17.55 -9.17 -34.52
C ALA A 397 17.40 -8.53 -33.13
N VAL A 398 18.45 -7.85 -32.66
CA VAL A 398 18.38 -7.06 -31.42
C VAL A 398 17.78 -5.70 -31.72
N VAL A 399 16.68 -5.36 -31.04
CA VAL A 399 15.96 -4.10 -31.23
C VAL A 399 15.94 -3.28 -29.94
N ARG A 400 15.91 -1.96 -30.08
CA ARG A 400 15.68 -1.06 -28.95
C ARG A 400 14.22 -1.14 -28.50
N GLY A 401 14.01 -1.23 -27.19
CA GLY A 401 12.71 -1.42 -26.57
C GLY A 401 12.47 -2.87 -26.14
N LEU A 402 11.20 -3.21 -25.98
CA LEU A 402 10.74 -4.45 -25.35
C LEU A 402 9.87 -5.31 -26.31
N ALA A 403 10.05 -5.16 -27.62
CA ALA A 403 9.19 -5.81 -28.62
C ALA A 403 9.38 -7.33 -28.66
N GLY A 404 10.61 -7.84 -28.45
CA GLY A 404 10.92 -9.28 -28.46
C GLY A 404 10.42 -10.08 -27.23
N LEU A 405 9.71 -9.44 -26.30
CA LEU A 405 9.12 -10.14 -25.14
C LEU A 405 7.74 -10.73 -25.47
N PRO A 406 7.40 -11.95 -25.00
CA PRO A 406 6.08 -12.54 -25.17
C PRO A 406 4.94 -11.62 -24.71
N GLU A 407 3.79 -11.70 -25.36
CA GLU A 407 2.59 -10.92 -24.99
C GLU A 407 1.86 -11.51 -23.78
N GLU A 408 1.77 -12.85 -23.72
CA GLU A 408 1.10 -13.59 -22.65
C GLU A 408 2.08 -14.53 -21.93
N GLY A 409 1.69 -14.96 -20.71
CA GLY A 409 2.44 -15.92 -19.91
C GLY A 409 1.84 -17.33 -19.89
N PRO A 410 2.45 -18.25 -19.12
CA PRO A 410 3.52 -17.99 -18.14
C PRO A 410 4.88 -17.68 -18.78
N VAL A 411 5.57 -16.68 -18.24
CA VAL A 411 6.93 -16.31 -18.63
C VAL A 411 7.84 -16.37 -17.41
N LEU A 412 9.03 -16.96 -17.57
CA LEU A 412 10.08 -16.95 -16.56
C LEU A 412 11.24 -16.07 -17.06
N LEU A 413 11.32 -14.84 -16.55
CA LEU A 413 12.46 -13.93 -16.76
C LEU A 413 13.63 -14.42 -15.88
N VAL A 414 14.76 -14.76 -16.50
CA VAL A 414 15.96 -15.29 -15.82
C VAL A 414 17.16 -14.40 -16.14
N GLY A 415 17.89 -13.92 -15.12
CA GLY A 415 19.03 -13.04 -15.37
C GLY A 415 19.97 -12.87 -14.18
N ASN A 416 20.90 -11.92 -14.29
CA ASN A 416 21.86 -11.57 -13.24
C ASN A 416 21.31 -10.50 -12.29
N HIS A 417 21.56 -10.64 -10.99
CA HIS A 417 21.37 -9.53 -10.08
C HIS A 417 22.45 -8.47 -10.26
N MET A 418 22.09 -7.22 -9.96
CA MET A 418 23.05 -6.16 -9.65
C MET A 418 23.14 -6.01 -8.13
N LEU A 419 24.15 -5.27 -7.66
CA LEU A 419 24.42 -5.03 -6.26
C LEU A 419 23.17 -4.46 -5.57
N MET A 420 22.77 -5.11 -4.48
CA MET A 420 21.56 -4.88 -3.70
C MET A 420 20.22 -4.97 -4.47
N GLY A 421 20.17 -5.65 -5.62
CA GLY A 421 18.96 -5.76 -6.44
C GLY A 421 18.51 -4.40 -7.01
N THR A 422 19.45 -3.50 -7.28
CA THR A 422 19.14 -2.12 -7.68
C THR A 422 18.54 -1.99 -9.08
N GLU A 423 18.66 -3.03 -9.91
CA GLU A 423 18.04 -3.20 -11.22
C GLU A 423 16.51 -3.37 -11.16
N ILE A 424 15.97 -3.92 -10.06
CA ILE A 424 14.58 -4.41 -10.00
C ILE A 424 13.58 -3.26 -10.15
N ILE A 425 13.86 -2.11 -9.53
CA ILE A 425 12.97 -0.93 -9.57
C ILE A 425 12.83 -0.38 -11.00
N PRO A 426 13.92 -0.02 -11.71
CA PRO A 426 13.84 0.39 -13.12
C PRO A 426 13.27 -0.70 -14.05
N LEU A 427 13.62 -1.98 -13.84
CA LEU A 427 13.11 -3.11 -14.62
C LEU A 427 11.57 -3.21 -14.55
N GLY A 428 11.02 -3.32 -13.33
CA GLY A 428 9.58 -3.43 -13.12
C GLY A 428 8.81 -2.19 -13.55
N ALA A 429 9.37 -1.00 -13.36
CA ALA A 429 8.74 0.25 -13.76
C ALA A 429 8.64 0.39 -15.30
N GLU A 430 9.68 0.04 -16.05
CA GLU A 430 9.65 0.13 -17.52
C GLU A 430 8.79 -0.97 -18.16
N LEU A 431 8.79 -2.20 -17.64
CA LEU A 431 7.88 -3.26 -18.11
C LEU A 431 6.42 -2.89 -17.86
N MET A 432 6.10 -2.33 -16.69
CA MET A 432 4.75 -1.88 -16.39
C MET A 432 4.33 -0.67 -17.25
N ARG A 433 5.22 0.30 -17.52
CA ARG A 433 4.92 1.46 -18.38
C ARG A 433 4.79 1.11 -19.86
N ARG A 434 5.69 0.29 -20.41
CA ARG A 434 5.79 0.02 -21.86
C ARG A 434 5.00 -1.20 -22.32
N ARG A 435 4.73 -2.16 -21.43
CA ARG A 435 4.05 -3.43 -21.74
C ARG A 435 2.80 -3.71 -20.88
N LYS A 436 2.47 -2.88 -19.88
CA LYS A 436 1.44 -3.15 -18.85
C LYS A 436 1.63 -4.46 -18.07
N VAL A 437 2.83 -5.05 -18.08
CA VAL A 437 3.12 -6.32 -17.39
C VAL A 437 3.52 -6.07 -15.93
N VAL A 438 2.93 -6.81 -14.98
CA VAL A 438 3.47 -6.91 -13.61
C VAL A 438 4.48 -8.05 -13.57
N VAL A 439 5.69 -7.74 -13.12
CA VAL A 439 6.73 -8.75 -12.93
C VAL A 439 6.72 -9.25 -11.49
N ARG A 440 6.34 -10.51 -11.29
CA ARG A 440 6.22 -11.18 -9.99
C ARG A 440 7.60 -11.69 -9.54
N GLY A 441 8.39 -10.80 -8.96
CA GLY A 441 9.75 -11.13 -8.49
C GLY A 441 9.77 -12.08 -7.29
N VAL A 442 10.58 -13.14 -7.36
CA VAL A 442 10.83 -14.03 -6.22
C VAL A 442 12.05 -13.60 -5.44
N ALA A 443 11.90 -13.50 -4.12
CA ALA A 443 12.86 -12.83 -3.26
C ALA A 443 13.05 -13.57 -1.93
N HIS A 444 14.21 -13.38 -1.30
CA HIS A 444 14.54 -14.06 -0.05
C HIS A 444 13.49 -13.75 1.05
N PRO A 445 12.98 -14.74 1.83
CA PRO A 445 11.87 -14.53 2.77
C PRO A 445 12.02 -13.38 3.79
N LEU A 446 13.25 -13.00 4.12
CA LEU A 446 13.53 -11.85 5.00
C LEU A 446 13.11 -10.49 4.42
N LEU A 447 12.88 -10.40 3.12
CA LEU A 447 12.33 -9.20 2.46
C LEU A 447 10.80 -9.09 2.63
N PHE A 448 10.16 -10.03 3.36
CA PHE A 448 8.72 -10.02 3.67
C PHE A 448 8.44 -10.03 5.18
N PRO A 449 8.97 -9.08 5.97
CA PRO A 449 8.81 -9.06 7.42
C PRO A 449 7.34 -8.79 7.82
N ARG A 450 6.86 -9.47 8.85
CA ARG A 450 5.56 -9.18 9.49
C ARG A 450 5.66 -7.92 10.34
N LYS A 451 5.55 -6.75 9.72
CA LYS A 451 5.62 -5.45 10.41
C LYS A 451 4.43 -5.25 11.35
N ALA A 452 4.70 -4.95 12.62
CA ALA A 452 3.72 -4.42 13.55
C ALA A 452 3.59 -2.88 13.46
N ARG A 453 4.63 -2.18 13.00
CA ARG A 453 4.68 -0.71 12.90
C ARG A 453 5.32 -0.27 11.59
N THR A 454 4.73 0.75 10.99
CA THR A 454 5.28 1.55 9.89
C THR A 454 5.10 3.03 10.26
N ARG A 455 6.09 3.90 10.05
CA ARG A 455 5.82 5.35 10.00
C ARG A 455 5.92 5.79 8.55
N SER A 456 4.98 6.63 8.12
CA SER A 456 4.70 6.91 6.72
C SER A 456 4.78 8.40 6.40
N GLN A 457 5.47 8.69 5.30
CA GLN A 457 5.14 9.73 4.32
C GLN A 457 5.18 9.08 2.91
N GLY A 458 4.69 7.83 2.81
CA GLY A 458 4.81 6.93 1.66
C GLY A 458 4.98 5.46 2.09
N HIS A 459 5.10 4.57 1.10
CA HIS A 459 5.49 3.17 1.26
C HIS A 459 7.01 3.06 1.44
N ASP A 460 7.50 2.16 2.31
CA ASP A 460 8.93 1.77 2.31
C ASP A 460 9.22 0.66 1.28
N LEU A 461 10.48 0.24 1.14
CA LEU A 461 10.87 -0.79 0.14
C LEU A 461 10.16 -2.14 0.33
N PHE A 462 9.87 -2.57 1.56
CA PHE A 462 9.16 -3.84 1.78
C PHE A 462 7.67 -3.71 1.47
N ASP A 463 7.08 -2.54 1.75
CA ASP A 463 5.70 -2.24 1.34
C ASP A 463 5.60 -2.17 -0.18
N PHE A 464 6.61 -1.59 -0.85
CA PHE A 464 6.76 -1.60 -2.29
C PHE A 464 6.87 -3.02 -2.84
N LEU A 465 7.76 -3.88 -2.31
CA LEU A 465 7.88 -5.27 -2.75
C LEU A 465 6.55 -6.05 -2.62
N ASN A 466 5.76 -5.82 -1.55
CA ASN A 466 4.42 -6.40 -1.42
C ASN A 466 3.44 -5.84 -2.47
N LEU A 467 3.40 -4.52 -2.63
CA LEU A 467 2.48 -3.83 -3.55
C LEU A 467 2.73 -4.18 -5.02
N TRP A 468 3.98 -4.44 -5.37
CA TRP A 468 4.43 -4.83 -6.72
C TRP A 468 4.43 -6.35 -6.95
N GLY A 469 3.82 -7.11 -6.04
CA GLY A 469 3.53 -8.53 -6.24
C GLY A 469 4.66 -9.50 -5.91
N GLY A 470 5.72 -9.04 -5.25
CA GLY A 470 6.85 -9.87 -4.83
C GLY A 470 6.45 -11.01 -3.89
N VAL A 471 7.07 -12.17 -4.09
CA VAL A 471 6.80 -13.40 -3.33
C VAL A 471 8.05 -13.96 -2.64
N PRO A 472 7.91 -14.61 -1.47
CA PRO A 472 9.02 -15.33 -0.86
C PRO A 472 9.42 -16.51 -1.74
N MET A 473 10.73 -16.66 -1.97
CA MET A 473 11.33 -17.74 -2.74
C MET A 473 11.02 -19.09 -2.08
N THR A 474 10.01 -19.77 -2.60
CA THR A 474 9.55 -21.10 -2.21
C THR A 474 9.05 -21.82 -3.45
N TYR A 475 9.21 -23.15 -3.51
CA TYR A 475 8.69 -23.97 -4.60
C TYR A 475 7.19 -23.70 -4.84
N ARG A 476 6.42 -23.61 -3.75
CA ARG A 476 4.98 -23.34 -3.79
C ARG A 476 4.64 -22.01 -4.46
N CYS A 477 5.28 -20.89 -4.10
CA CYS A 477 4.95 -19.61 -4.73
C CYS A 477 5.37 -19.55 -6.20
N MET A 478 6.50 -20.16 -6.59
CA MET A 478 6.88 -20.27 -7.99
C MET A 478 5.87 -21.10 -8.80
N TYR A 479 5.50 -22.27 -8.27
CA TYR A 479 4.47 -23.16 -8.84
C TYR A 479 3.15 -22.40 -9.03
N GLU A 480 2.66 -21.72 -7.99
CA GLU A 480 1.39 -21.00 -8.02
C GLU A 480 1.39 -19.83 -9.01
N LEU A 481 2.53 -19.15 -9.21
CA LEU A 481 2.66 -18.06 -10.19
C LEU A 481 2.69 -18.57 -11.64
N LEU A 482 3.45 -19.63 -11.93
CA LEU A 482 3.53 -20.20 -13.27
C LEU A 482 2.22 -20.91 -13.65
N ALA A 483 1.60 -21.65 -12.73
CA ALA A 483 0.27 -22.22 -12.90
C ALA A 483 -0.81 -21.16 -13.19
N ALA A 484 -0.58 -19.92 -12.73
CA ALA A 484 -1.45 -18.77 -12.89
C ALA A 484 -1.24 -18.00 -14.21
N GLY A 485 -0.21 -18.34 -15.00
CA GLY A 485 0.12 -17.64 -16.25
C GLY A 485 0.89 -16.32 -16.06
N GLU A 486 1.48 -16.07 -14.89
CA GLU A 486 2.13 -14.80 -14.58
C GLU A 486 3.54 -14.66 -15.19
N PHE A 487 4.01 -13.40 -15.28
CA PHE A 487 5.42 -13.10 -15.57
C PHE A 487 6.22 -13.17 -14.27
N VAL A 488 7.06 -14.20 -14.12
CA VAL A 488 7.88 -14.46 -12.94
C VAL A 488 9.30 -13.97 -13.18
N LEU A 489 9.91 -13.31 -12.19
CA LEU A 489 11.31 -12.89 -12.24
C LEU A 489 12.14 -13.67 -11.24
N LEU A 490 13.14 -14.36 -11.75
CA LEU A 490 14.06 -15.23 -11.02
C LEU A 490 15.51 -14.82 -11.31
N TYR A 491 16.30 -14.74 -10.24
CA TYR A 491 17.75 -14.62 -10.29
C TYR A 491 18.34 -15.89 -9.68
N PRO A 492 18.84 -16.86 -10.46
CA PRO A 492 19.20 -18.17 -9.92
C PRO A 492 20.34 -18.14 -8.89
N GLY A 493 21.31 -17.21 -9.01
CA GLY A 493 22.33 -16.99 -7.98
C GLY A 493 21.83 -16.23 -6.74
N GLY A 494 20.63 -15.64 -6.81
CA GLY A 494 19.92 -15.03 -5.69
C GLY A 494 20.76 -14.05 -4.88
N TYR A 495 20.68 -14.12 -3.54
CA TYR A 495 21.36 -13.17 -2.67
C TYR A 495 22.90 -13.18 -2.82
N ARG A 496 23.51 -14.25 -3.37
CA ARG A 496 24.97 -14.33 -3.57
C ARG A 496 25.44 -13.43 -4.72
N GLU A 497 24.62 -13.25 -5.74
CA GLU A 497 24.85 -12.27 -6.81
C GLU A 497 24.49 -10.86 -6.36
N ALA A 498 23.36 -10.69 -5.66
CA ALA A 498 22.94 -9.38 -5.15
C ALA A 498 23.91 -8.79 -4.11
N LEU A 499 24.79 -9.60 -3.52
CA LEU A 499 25.81 -9.21 -2.54
C LEU A 499 27.22 -9.66 -2.96
N HIS A 500 27.51 -9.61 -4.26
CA HIS A 500 28.84 -9.93 -4.78
C HIS A 500 29.94 -9.00 -4.23
N CYS A 501 31.18 -9.49 -4.24
CA CYS A 501 32.36 -8.74 -3.81
C CYS A 501 32.95 -7.92 -4.96
N LYS A 502 33.91 -7.04 -4.63
CA LYS A 502 34.70 -6.30 -5.62
C LYS A 502 35.45 -7.27 -6.54
N GLY A 503 35.38 -7.07 -7.86
CA GLY A 503 35.93 -7.99 -8.87
C GLY A 503 35.00 -9.17 -9.19
N GLU A 504 33.79 -9.18 -8.66
CA GLU A 504 32.73 -10.15 -8.98
C GLU A 504 31.53 -9.51 -9.69
N GLU A 505 31.63 -8.25 -10.08
CA GLU A 505 30.60 -7.52 -10.82
C GLU A 505 30.21 -8.32 -12.08
N HIS A 506 28.90 -8.41 -12.36
CA HIS A 506 28.33 -9.15 -13.48
C HIS A 506 28.61 -10.67 -13.56
N ARG A 507 29.25 -11.31 -12.55
CA ARG A 507 29.48 -12.77 -12.55
C ARG A 507 28.25 -13.54 -12.08
N LEU A 508 27.92 -14.62 -12.79
CA LEU A 508 26.83 -15.54 -12.41
C LEU A 508 27.29 -16.55 -11.36
N PHE A 509 26.55 -16.62 -10.24
CA PHE A 509 26.78 -17.55 -9.12
C PHE A 509 25.63 -18.56 -8.98
N TRP A 510 25.15 -19.09 -10.11
CA TRP A 510 24.01 -20.00 -10.15
C TRP A 510 24.33 -21.37 -9.50
N PRO A 511 23.36 -22.02 -8.83
CA PRO A 511 23.53 -23.34 -8.24
C PRO A 511 23.54 -24.45 -9.29
N ASP A 512 24.28 -25.54 -9.06
CA ASP A 512 24.43 -26.67 -10.00
C ASP A 512 23.13 -27.47 -10.32
N GLN A 513 21.97 -27.00 -9.83
CA GLN A 513 20.68 -27.68 -9.90
C GLN A 513 19.75 -27.03 -10.93
N ALA A 514 19.40 -27.78 -11.97
CA ALA A 514 18.53 -27.38 -13.07
C ALA A 514 17.02 -27.30 -12.73
N GLU A 515 16.65 -27.00 -11.49
CA GLU A 515 15.25 -27.12 -11.03
C GLU A 515 14.31 -26.05 -11.61
N PHE A 516 14.81 -24.86 -11.93
CA PHE A 516 13.97 -23.81 -12.50
C PHE A 516 13.55 -24.11 -13.94
N VAL A 517 14.40 -24.77 -14.75
CA VAL A 517 14.04 -25.15 -16.13
C VAL A 517 13.04 -26.30 -16.16
N ARG A 518 13.15 -27.24 -15.20
CA ARG A 518 12.11 -28.26 -14.97
C ARG A 518 10.78 -27.63 -14.61
N MET A 519 10.79 -26.67 -13.68
CA MET A 519 9.57 -25.97 -13.28
C MET A 519 8.96 -25.15 -14.41
N ALA A 520 9.78 -24.54 -15.28
CA ALA A 520 9.27 -23.87 -16.48
C ALA A 520 8.60 -24.87 -17.44
N ALA A 521 9.26 -25.99 -17.76
CA ALA A 521 8.72 -27.05 -18.62
C ALA A 521 7.45 -27.71 -18.06
N GLN A 522 7.30 -27.78 -16.74
CA GLN A 522 6.09 -28.30 -16.09
C GLN A 522 4.84 -27.46 -16.40
N PHE A 523 5.01 -26.19 -16.77
CA PHE A 523 3.93 -25.23 -17.03
C PHE A 523 3.90 -24.68 -18.46
N ASP A 524 4.62 -25.29 -19.40
CA ASP A 524 4.82 -24.77 -20.76
C ASP A 524 5.37 -23.32 -20.79
N ALA A 525 6.05 -22.88 -19.72
CA ALA A 525 6.45 -21.50 -19.55
C ALA A 525 7.59 -21.12 -20.49
N THR A 526 7.48 -19.93 -21.09
CA THR A 526 8.55 -19.38 -21.94
C THR A 526 9.64 -18.81 -21.04
N ILE A 527 10.85 -19.35 -21.14
CA ILE A 527 12.02 -18.78 -20.45
C ILE A 527 12.52 -17.61 -21.30
N VAL A 528 12.73 -16.45 -20.67
CA VAL A 528 13.41 -15.32 -21.32
C VAL A 528 14.68 -15.01 -20.52
N PRO A 529 15.86 -15.39 -21.04
CA PRO A 529 17.12 -14.94 -20.47
C PRO A 529 17.27 -13.43 -20.66
N PHE A 530 17.83 -12.74 -19.68
CA PHE A 530 18.16 -11.31 -19.77
C PHE A 530 19.42 -10.97 -18.98
N GLY A 531 20.13 -9.94 -19.41
CA GLY A 531 21.30 -9.41 -18.71
C GLY A 531 21.15 -7.91 -18.42
N VAL A 532 21.82 -7.46 -17.36
CA VAL A 532 21.85 -6.05 -16.93
C VAL A 532 23.26 -5.64 -16.47
N VAL A 533 23.70 -4.44 -16.87
CA VAL A 533 25.04 -3.88 -16.56
C VAL A 533 24.98 -2.39 -16.18
N GLY A 534 26.04 -1.85 -15.54
CA GLY A 534 26.15 -0.43 -15.15
C GLY A 534 26.15 -0.12 -13.63
N GLU A 535 26.29 -1.11 -12.75
CA GLU A 535 26.42 -0.91 -11.29
C GLU A 535 27.77 -0.33 -10.88
N ASP A 536 28.79 -0.73 -11.62
CA ASP A 536 30.16 -0.25 -11.60
C ASP A 536 30.24 1.25 -11.86
N ASP A 537 29.26 1.82 -12.58
CA ASP A 537 29.12 3.26 -12.77
C ASP A 537 28.39 3.98 -11.62
N LEU A 538 27.71 3.28 -10.71
CA LEU A 538 26.95 3.90 -9.61
C LEU A 538 27.74 3.98 -8.30
N VAL A 539 28.54 2.96 -8.00
CA VAL A 539 29.24 2.82 -6.72
C VAL A 539 30.63 2.20 -6.89
N ASN A 540 31.49 2.39 -5.89
CA ASN A 540 32.75 1.68 -5.74
C ASN A 540 32.72 0.87 -4.45
N LEU A 541 32.99 -0.43 -4.54
CA LEU A 541 33.16 -1.30 -3.37
C LEU A 541 34.53 -1.03 -2.73
N LEU A 542 34.52 -0.64 -1.45
CA LEU A 542 35.72 -0.29 -0.68
C LEU A 542 36.44 -1.52 -0.10
N TRP A 543 35.67 -2.46 0.46
CA TRP A 543 36.18 -3.62 1.21
C TRP A 543 35.53 -4.91 0.74
N THR A 544 36.33 -5.95 0.56
CA THR A 544 35.88 -7.35 0.45
C THR A 544 35.65 -7.95 1.85
N PHE A 545 35.01 -9.12 1.92
CA PHE A 545 34.86 -9.85 3.18
C PHE A 545 36.21 -10.24 3.80
N ASP A 546 37.18 -10.61 2.97
CA ASP A 546 38.50 -11.04 3.41
C ASP A 546 39.37 -9.86 3.91
N ASP A 547 39.20 -8.66 3.37
CA ASP A 547 39.80 -7.43 3.91
C ASP A 547 39.35 -7.19 5.37
N ILE A 548 38.05 -7.36 5.66
CA ILE A 548 37.51 -7.15 7.01
C ILE A 548 37.84 -8.33 7.94
N ARG A 549 38.04 -9.53 7.40
CA ARG A 549 38.42 -10.73 8.17
C ARG A 549 39.92 -10.74 8.55
N SER A 550 40.77 -10.12 7.74
CA SER A 550 42.23 -10.09 7.90
C SER A 550 42.74 -8.99 8.85
N VAL A 551 41.99 -7.90 9.06
CA VAL A 551 42.40 -6.85 10.02
C VAL A 551 42.36 -7.32 11.49
N PRO A 552 43.27 -6.81 12.36
CA PRO A 552 43.22 -7.08 13.79
C PRO A 552 41.86 -6.74 14.40
N PHE A 553 41.35 -7.61 15.28
CA PHE A 553 39.99 -7.58 15.81
C PHE A 553 38.85 -7.65 14.77
N GLY A 554 39.14 -7.91 13.48
CA GLY A 554 38.16 -8.04 12.40
C GLY A 554 36.96 -8.91 12.80
N ARG A 555 37.20 -10.15 13.25
CA ARG A 555 36.11 -11.05 13.73
C ARG A 555 35.27 -10.47 14.89
N LYS A 556 35.83 -9.61 15.73
CA LYS A 556 35.11 -8.93 16.83
C LYS A 556 34.30 -7.73 16.30
N LEU A 557 34.85 -7.00 15.31
CA LEU A 557 34.13 -5.97 14.57
C LEU A 557 32.94 -6.56 13.80
N LEU A 558 33.16 -7.69 13.10
CA LEU A 558 32.13 -8.45 12.39
C LEU A 558 30.99 -8.93 13.31
N ARG A 559 31.32 -9.55 14.46
CA ARG A 559 30.32 -9.92 15.49
C ARG A 559 29.62 -8.71 16.08
N GLY A 560 30.32 -7.60 16.32
CA GLY A 560 29.74 -6.35 16.79
C GLY A 560 28.73 -5.76 15.80
N TYR A 561 29.10 -5.72 14.52
CA TYR A 561 28.22 -5.31 13.42
C TYR A 561 26.99 -6.23 13.32
N SER A 562 27.21 -7.55 13.24
CA SER A 562 26.15 -8.56 13.14
C SER A 562 25.19 -8.50 14.32
N ASN A 563 25.68 -8.32 15.55
CA ASN A 563 24.83 -8.20 16.74
C ASN A 563 24.07 -6.87 16.77
N HIS A 564 24.67 -5.74 16.38
CA HIS A 564 23.95 -4.47 16.24
C HIS A 564 22.82 -4.54 15.21
N LEU A 565 23.00 -5.34 14.16
CA LEU A 565 22.00 -5.58 13.12
C LEU A 565 20.91 -6.54 13.62
N LYS A 566 21.26 -7.70 14.19
CA LYS A 566 20.30 -8.62 14.83
C LYS A 566 19.43 -7.89 15.85
N LEU A 567 20.04 -7.04 16.70
CA LEU A 567 19.30 -6.15 17.60
C LEU A 567 18.35 -5.23 16.82
N ARG A 568 18.81 -4.49 15.80
CA ARG A 568 17.93 -3.56 15.05
C ARG A 568 16.80 -4.23 14.25
N PHE A 569 16.99 -5.45 13.74
CA PHE A 569 15.92 -6.19 13.05
C PHE A 569 14.88 -6.76 14.04
N ILE A 570 15.31 -7.15 15.25
CA ILE A 570 14.41 -7.67 16.29
C ILE A 570 13.74 -6.52 17.07
N THR A 571 14.46 -5.43 17.36
CA THR A 571 13.95 -4.22 18.00
C THR A 571 13.42 -3.24 16.95
N SER A 572 12.32 -3.59 16.28
CA SER A 572 11.50 -2.66 15.50
C SER A 572 10.69 -1.69 16.39
N GLN A 573 11.32 -1.19 17.46
CA GLN A 573 10.84 -0.05 18.24
C GLN A 573 11.67 1.20 17.89
N GLU A 574 10.94 2.26 17.52
CA GLU A 574 11.29 3.69 17.62
C GLU A 574 11.93 4.45 16.45
N HIS A 575 12.43 3.85 15.38
CA HIS A 575 12.95 4.61 14.22
C HIS A 575 12.34 4.20 12.88
N SER A 576 11.97 5.20 12.08
CA SER A 576 11.55 5.06 10.69
C SER A 576 12.41 5.95 9.82
N PHE A 577 12.65 5.48 8.59
CA PHE A 577 13.62 6.04 7.66
C PHE A 577 12.94 7.08 6.76
N SER A 578 13.67 8.14 6.42
CA SER A 578 13.13 9.30 5.70
C SER A 578 13.59 9.38 4.23
N SER A 579 14.46 8.47 3.79
CA SER A 579 14.89 8.38 2.40
C SER A 579 15.29 6.95 1.98
N LEU A 580 15.20 6.66 0.67
CA LEU A 580 15.84 5.48 0.07
C LEU A 580 17.37 5.45 0.28
N HIS A 581 18.00 6.59 0.58
CA HIS A 581 19.44 6.66 0.83
C HIS A 581 19.78 6.16 2.24
N GLU A 582 19.02 6.57 3.27
CA GLU A 582 19.10 5.96 4.61
C GLU A 582 18.74 4.47 4.58
N LEU A 583 17.79 4.07 3.72
CA LEU A 583 17.43 2.67 3.53
C LEU A 583 18.57 1.89 2.85
N ARG A 584 19.19 2.40 1.78
CA ARG A 584 20.41 1.81 1.17
C ARG A 584 21.58 1.70 2.16
N LEU A 585 21.70 2.63 3.10
CA LEU A 585 22.73 2.60 4.16
C LEU A 585 22.38 1.68 5.34
N ARG A 586 21.16 1.09 5.41
CA ARG A 586 20.69 0.27 6.56
C ARG A 586 19.92 -1.01 6.21
N LEU A 587 19.70 -1.32 4.92
CA LEU A 587 19.29 -2.63 4.43
C LEU A 587 20.48 -3.59 4.51
N VAL A 588 20.64 -4.29 5.63
CA VAL A 588 21.82 -5.12 5.91
C VAL A 588 21.42 -6.53 6.40
N GLY A 589 21.31 -7.49 5.46
CA GLY A 589 20.88 -8.90 5.64
C GLY A 589 20.71 -9.59 4.26
N PHE A 590 21.09 -10.83 3.91
CA PHE A 590 21.83 -12.01 4.44
C PHE A 590 22.57 -12.68 3.23
N CYS A 591 23.63 -13.51 3.28
CA CYS A 591 24.34 -14.29 4.32
C CYS A 591 25.79 -14.69 3.89
N CYS A 592 26.61 -15.35 4.74
CA CYS A 592 27.92 -15.96 4.40
C CYS A 592 27.92 -17.50 4.64
N ARG A 593 28.63 -18.30 3.80
CA ARG A 593 28.45 -19.79 3.71
C ARG A 593 28.67 -20.59 5.01
N ASP A 594 29.54 -20.15 5.92
CA ASP A 594 29.99 -21.01 7.05
C ASP A 594 29.51 -20.59 8.45
N THR A 595 28.81 -19.45 8.63
CA THR A 595 28.52 -18.92 9.99
C THR A 595 27.12 -18.33 10.22
N GLN A 596 26.24 -18.26 9.22
CA GLN A 596 24.94 -17.56 9.32
C GLN A 596 25.02 -16.08 9.78
N GLU A 597 26.18 -15.43 9.66
CA GLU A 597 26.36 -14.00 9.96
C GLU A 597 26.38 -13.18 8.66
N VAL A 598 25.98 -11.90 8.75
CA VAL A 598 25.84 -10.99 7.58
C VAL A 598 26.66 -9.74 7.74
N ILE A 599 27.40 -9.44 6.68
CA ILE A 599 28.24 -8.25 6.54
C ILE A 599 28.03 -7.74 5.11
N PHE A 600 27.82 -6.44 4.96
CA PHE A 600 27.72 -5.79 3.64
C PHE A 600 29.07 -5.13 3.32
N PRO A 601 29.53 -5.18 2.07
CA PRO A 601 30.73 -4.45 1.67
C PRO A 601 30.45 -2.95 1.74
N GLY A 602 31.41 -2.18 2.25
CA GLY A 602 31.31 -0.71 2.26
C GLY A 602 31.33 -0.18 0.83
N ALA A 603 30.44 0.75 0.48
CA ALA A 603 30.34 1.30 -0.86
C ALA A 603 30.32 2.83 -0.87
N VAL A 604 31.04 3.45 -1.81
CA VAL A 604 31.09 4.91 -2.03
C VAL A 604 30.42 5.26 -3.36
N PRO A 605 29.54 6.28 -3.44
CA PRO A 605 28.92 6.70 -4.70
C PRO A 605 29.93 7.19 -5.74
N LYS A 606 29.71 6.85 -7.01
CA LYS A 606 30.40 7.43 -8.18
C LYS A 606 29.53 8.47 -8.89
N ILE A 607 30.08 9.12 -9.93
CA ILE A 607 29.28 9.88 -10.90
C ILE A 607 28.44 8.87 -11.68
N PRO A 608 27.08 8.90 -11.57
CA PRO A 608 26.25 7.79 -12.02
C PRO A 608 26.22 7.65 -13.54
N GLY A 609 26.55 6.44 -14.02
CA GLY A 609 26.38 6.02 -15.42
C GLY A 609 24.97 5.53 -15.75
N ARG A 610 24.81 4.66 -16.74
CA ARG A 610 23.49 4.14 -17.18
C ARG A 610 23.33 2.67 -16.83
N PHE A 611 22.10 2.26 -16.56
CA PHE A 611 21.73 0.84 -16.65
C PHE A 611 21.29 0.47 -18.08
N TYR A 612 21.79 -0.65 -18.57
CA TYR A 612 21.39 -1.25 -19.84
C TYR A 612 20.82 -2.63 -19.56
N TYR A 613 19.73 -2.96 -20.24
CA TYR A 613 19.07 -4.26 -20.15
C TYR A 613 18.87 -4.81 -21.55
N ARG A 614 19.22 -6.07 -21.78
CA ARG A 614 18.86 -6.80 -23.00
C ARG A 614 18.16 -8.09 -22.61
N PHE A 615 16.99 -8.31 -23.22
CA PHE A 615 16.30 -9.60 -23.19
C PHE A 615 16.75 -10.42 -24.41
N GLY A 616 17.18 -11.66 -24.17
CA GLY A 616 17.52 -12.63 -25.20
C GLY A 616 16.30 -13.12 -25.97
N LYS A 617 16.52 -14.06 -26.88
CA LYS A 617 15.41 -14.68 -27.63
C LYS A 617 14.55 -15.53 -26.67
N PRO A 618 13.21 -15.44 -26.73
CA PRO A 618 12.35 -16.28 -25.90
C PRO A 618 12.54 -17.78 -26.21
N ILE A 619 12.73 -18.58 -25.16
CA ILE A 619 12.96 -20.03 -25.23
C ILE A 619 11.68 -20.74 -24.77
N PRO A 620 10.82 -21.23 -25.68
CA PRO A 620 9.64 -21.98 -25.30
C PRO A 620 10.04 -23.34 -24.72
N THR A 621 9.50 -23.68 -23.54
CA THR A 621 9.64 -25.04 -22.97
C THR A 621 8.54 -25.99 -23.43
N ARG A 622 7.49 -25.46 -24.07
CA ARG A 622 6.39 -26.24 -24.63
C ARG A 622 6.90 -27.26 -25.66
N GLY A 623 6.69 -28.54 -25.39
CA GLY A 623 7.19 -29.64 -26.21
C GLY A 623 8.57 -30.16 -25.80
N ARG A 624 9.20 -29.60 -24.77
CA ARG A 624 10.44 -30.09 -24.14
C ARG A 624 10.18 -30.77 -22.79
N GLN A 625 9.11 -31.58 -22.72
CA GLN A 625 8.66 -32.23 -21.48
C GLN A 625 9.57 -33.40 -21.05
N ASP A 626 10.45 -33.86 -21.93
CA ASP A 626 11.58 -34.73 -21.63
C ASP A 626 12.47 -34.16 -20.52
N VAL A 627 12.63 -32.83 -20.43
CA VAL A 627 13.37 -32.12 -19.36
C VAL A 627 12.90 -32.48 -17.95
N LEU A 628 11.65 -32.92 -17.79
CA LEU A 628 11.10 -33.33 -16.49
C LEU A 628 11.67 -34.66 -15.99
N THR A 629 12.02 -35.57 -16.90
CA THR A 629 12.48 -36.93 -16.58
C THR A 629 13.94 -37.18 -16.95
N ASP A 630 14.44 -36.57 -18.03
CA ASP A 630 15.85 -36.63 -18.40
C ASP A 630 16.67 -35.62 -17.58
N ARG A 631 17.76 -36.13 -17.00
CA ARG A 631 18.73 -35.31 -16.30
C ARG A 631 19.63 -34.54 -17.27
N ARG A 632 19.93 -35.08 -18.46
CA ARG A 632 20.84 -34.46 -19.42
C ARG A 632 20.18 -33.26 -20.11
N GLY A 633 19.04 -33.45 -20.77
CA GLY A 633 18.30 -32.36 -21.44
C GLY A 633 17.94 -31.19 -20.50
N ALA A 634 17.68 -31.46 -19.22
CA ALA A 634 17.50 -30.41 -18.22
C ALA A 634 18.80 -29.66 -17.87
N THR A 635 19.92 -30.36 -17.76
CA THR A 635 21.23 -29.74 -17.53
C THR A 635 21.69 -28.96 -18.76
N GLU A 636 21.44 -29.46 -19.96
CA GLU A 636 21.68 -28.76 -21.24
C GLU A 636 20.88 -27.46 -21.30
N LEU A 637 19.54 -27.52 -21.19
CA LEU A 637 18.69 -26.31 -21.20
C LEU A 637 19.06 -25.31 -20.09
N TYR A 638 19.47 -25.79 -18.92
CA TYR A 638 19.97 -24.92 -17.85
C TYR A 638 21.27 -24.19 -18.25
N PHE A 639 22.21 -24.87 -18.89
CA PHE A 639 23.45 -24.26 -19.38
C PHE A 639 23.20 -23.35 -20.58
N ASP A 640 22.34 -23.71 -21.53
CA ASP A 640 21.92 -22.86 -22.65
C ASP A 640 21.41 -21.49 -22.14
N VAL A 641 20.49 -21.52 -21.17
CA VAL A 641 19.93 -20.31 -20.54
C VAL A 641 20.99 -19.51 -19.79
N LYS A 642 21.97 -20.18 -19.17
CA LYS A 642 23.07 -19.51 -18.46
C LYS A 642 24.02 -18.82 -19.45
N SER A 643 24.42 -19.51 -20.51
CA SER A 643 25.35 -19.00 -21.52
C SER A 643 24.74 -17.82 -22.29
N GLU A 644 23.46 -17.86 -22.66
CA GLU A 644 22.78 -16.69 -23.26
C GLU A 644 22.79 -15.47 -22.31
N VAL A 645 22.64 -15.65 -20.99
CA VAL A 645 22.79 -14.54 -20.02
C VAL A 645 24.23 -14.01 -19.97
N GLU A 646 25.24 -14.89 -19.99
CA GLU A 646 26.67 -14.51 -20.02
C GLU A 646 27.02 -13.75 -21.32
N GLU A 647 26.52 -14.20 -22.48
CA GLU A 647 26.68 -13.54 -23.78
C GLU A 647 25.95 -12.19 -23.85
N ILE A 648 24.73 -12.09 -23.30
CA ILE A 648 24.02 -10.82 -23.19
C ILE A 648 24.83 -9.81 -22.35
N ILE A 649 25.38 -10.24 -21.21
CA ILE A 649 26.20 -9.39 -20.35
C ILE A 649 27.44 -8.91 -21.11
N ALA A 650 28.15 -9.81 -21.81
CA ALA A 650 29.33 -9.45 -22.59
C ALA A 650 29.01 -8.41 -23.69
N TYR A 651 27.95 -8.65 -24.47
CA TYR A 651 27.45 -7.73 -25.49
C TYR A 651 27.12 -6.34 -24.91
N LEU A 652 26.46 -6.28 -23.74
CA LEU A 652 26.12 -5.02 -23.08
C LEU A 652 27.35 -4.29 -22.52
N LEU A 653 28.37 -5.01 -22.04
CA LEU A 653 29.63 -4.44 -21.57
C LEU A 653 30.46 -3.83 -22.70
N GLU A 654 30.42 -4.42 -23.89
CA GLU A 654 31.02 -3.86 -25.10
C GLU A 654 30.23 -2.64 -25.59
N LYS A 655 28.93 -2.84 -25.90
CA LYS A 655 28.10 -1.82 -26.56
C LYS A 655 27.86 -0.56 -25.73
N ARG A 656 27.90 -0.64 -24.39
CA ARG A 656 27.76 0.55 -23.53
C ARG A 656 28.88 1.58 -23.70
N GLU A 657 30.04 1.18 -24.22
CA GLU A 657 31.15 2.10 -24.49
C GLU A 657 30.86 3.02 -25.70
N GLU A 658 29.93 2.62 -26.59
CA GLU A 658 29.45 3.44 -27.70
C GLU A 658 28.42 4.52 -27.25
N ASP A 659 27.81 4.39 -26.06
CA ASP A 659 26.78 5.33 -25.59
C ASP A 659 27.38 6.66 -25.09
N ARG A 660 27.35 7.68 -25.95
CA ARG A 660 27.65 9.09 -25.62
C ARG A 660 26.84 9.65 -24.44
N TYR A 661 25.74 8.99 -24.06
CA TYR A 661 24.86 9.33 -22.95
C TYR A 661 24.99 8.35 -21.75
N ARG A 662 26.05 7.55 -21.67
CA ARG A 662 26.34 6.68 -20.53
C ARG A 662 26.44 7.48 -19.23
N SER A 663 27.21 8.56 -19.21
CA SER A 663 27.38 9.41 -18.03
C SER A 663 26.22 10.40 -17.84
N ILE A 664 25.99 10.85 -16.60
CA ILE A 664 24.84 11.72 -16.30
C ILE A 664 24.89 13.11 -16.94
N LEU A 665 26.06 13.70 -17.18
CA LEU A 665 26.19 15.08 -17.66
C LEU A 665 25.62 15.27 -19.09
N PRO A 666 25.98 14.48 -20.11
CA PRO A 666 25.34 14.53 -21.44
C PRO A 666 23.83 14.32 -21.39
N ARG A 667 23.33 13.47 -20.48
CA ARG A 667 21.87 13.22 -20.32
C ARG A 667 21.14 14.44 -19.78
N LEU A 668 21.73 15.14 -18.80
CA LEU A 668 21.17 16.38 -18.26
C LEU A 668 21.17 17.48 -19.31
N LEU A 669 22.25 17.63 -20.08
CA LEU A 669 22.34 18.59 -21.18
C LEU A 669 21.29 18.29 -22.27
N HIS A 670 21.14 17.04 -22.69
CA HIS A 670 20.11 16.62 -23.64
C HIS A 670 18.70 17.00 -23.16
N ARG A 671 18.37 16.71 -21.89
CA ARG A 671 17.06 17.05 -21.30
C ARG A 671 16.85 18.56 -21.11
N ALA A 672 17.91 19.33 -20.91
CA ALA A 672 17.82 20.79 -20.85
C ALA A 672 17.51 21.40 -22.23
N VAL A 673 18.14 20.88 -23.30
CA VAL A 673 17.97 21.38 -24.67
C VAL A 673 16.69 20.87 -25.35
N ARG A 674 16.38 19.57 -25.19
CA ARG A 674 15.24 18.90 -25.88
C ARG A 674 13.97 18.85 -25.03
N GLY A 675 14.05 19.16 -23.73
CA GLY A 675 12.94 19.10 -22.78
C GLY A 675 12.99 17.86 -21.87
N SER A 676 12.52 18.03 -20.63
CA SER A 676 12.69 17.04 -19.56
C SER A 676 11.98 15.69 -19.76
N LYS A 677 11.02 15.63 -20.69
CA LYS A 677 10.24 14.43 -21.03
C LYS A 677 10.77 13.64 -22.24
N THR A 678 11.74 14.17 -22.99
CA THR A 678 12.24 13.43 -24.18
C THR A 678 13.03 12.21 -23.76
N GLU A 679 12.80 11.07 -24.42
CA GLU A 679 13.63 9.89 -24.24
C GLU A 679 15.07 10.22 -24.62
N VAL A 680 16.02 9.85 -23.75
CA VAL A 680 17.44 10.08 -24.01
C VAL A 680 17.93 8.97 -24.94
N PRO A 681 18.65 9.27 -26.03
CA PRO A 681 19.26 8.24 -26.87
C PRO A 681 20.20 7.35 -26.06
N ALA A 682 20.48 6.15 -26.58
CA ALA A 682 21.51 5.22 -26.11
C ALA A 682 22.21 4.65 -27.36
N PHE A 683 23.10 3.66 -27.23
CA PHE A 683 23.69 2.99 -28.39
C PHE A 683 22.60 2.34 -29.28
N ASN A 684 22.89 2.22 -30.57
CA ASN A 684 22.08 1.43 -31.50
C ASN A 684 22.58 -0.02 -31.47
N PRO A 685 21.67 -1.01 -31.40
CA PRO A 685 22.05 -2.41 -31.19
C PRO A 685 22.81 -3.04 -32.37
#